data_AF-A0A832B445-F1
#
_entry.id   AF-A0A832B445-F1
#
_cell.length_a   1.000
_cell.length_b   1.000
_cell.length_c   1.000
_cell.angle_alpha   90.00
_cell.angle_beta   90.00
_cell.angle_gamma   90.00
#
_symmetry.space_group_name_H-M   'P 1'
#
loop_
_entity.id
_entity.type
_entity.pdbx_description
1 polymer ?
#
loop_
_entity_poly.entity_id
_entity_poly.type
_entity_poly.pdbx_seq_one_letter_code
_entity_poly.pdbx_strand_id
1 'polypeptide(L)'
;MQTSVAKKIFAVGVAVSTALAFAPFTAFAAAHAEGTNVKKSDGTVGMIIGGQFRPYTSAGAFLSYGFNSWSSVVDANADDLALPTGAFIPPQDGTVFCATETKGTDVKGECSLITGGQKAAFTSAAVFTGLGFSFSRAEYGDSSFLAKTTDINSSTEAHRPGVLVNNNGTVQLVGANSLMGIPDIATFNSWGYSFADVVPANAADKAMTQSGVMAARVAGQLSPTALASVPASSGSVSVALAADNPASGAVVASSAAVSLLKVNFTGSGTVNSVTLKRIGVSADTSLNNVYLYDGATRLTDGVSVTSGGNITFSNGSGLFTVNGSRTISVVADLTASAGETLGVQMTGYTVAGGTAATVALTGNLMSVANATLASVSFSSPLSSVAVNSSLDPQPDVVVWRSTATVGTRDVTLTRAMFHEVGSINYSDLANFRLYVDGTLVASASSLDSNGYVTFVPASPVTLKVGGRDIKVLADVNGGAYRDFTFSVKNASDLGLMDTQYNAGVIAGGDVLIAAGKQSISYGSVTVQKATDSPTANLTLAATNQLLAKYTLTTYGEPVKITDLTFTTTMATNASSVPALTNGYVTFNGVQYGATKSLSTGGSTTGGDTTFTVNYTTTPGTPVTVAVYGDVVSSDSSYSVHTGDKVKVTMKAATSNGQGTVSGQMVNVPNSISVDANEMTVAAGGLNGALTKTANYGNQSTVVPQTNYKLASFQLNGNSTEDVNINTISVDFTSVTHDTFNYQDLSNVYVMYGSTKLATKATVGASNNTWSISQTLAKNSTVEVDVYADIGSAITSGDSMKTTMTVSGITVSSGTSTNTDAVDGQTIAAATGTISEAVDASSPVASIVAGNQTKTAAAFKFTATNDNYTITDLTFTLAGATTVNSVNLMDGSTVVATKGGAATVTFSGLNIAVPSNGSKVLSVQLGLGTVGAGTGTSGEDTKVTLTGAKYTSSTGVTDHSSLNKAASSMYVFKSVPTITNVALPTTVLSAGVQTLAKFQVSSGGTGTISWGEIDFTVNASTGVTVDTPTLWDADAGTQVANVTCSGTTAVVCTSITDQEISGAKNYILKMNVGGTIASGAYVSTNIANPSSHVVPATFADASGANGGGNSVAASFVWSDESATGHSLTTTDWNNDYLVKNLPTDSQTLTK
;
A
#
# COMPACT_ATOMS: atom_id res chain seq x y z
N MET A 1 -32.51 7.65 -0.10
CA MET A 1 -31.14 7.11 -0.18
C MET A 1 -30.99 6.09 0.96
N GLN A 2 -31.65 4.93 0.91
CA GLN A 2 -31.34 3.68 0.19
C GLN A 2 -29.86 3.25 0.34
N THR A 3 -29.49 2.06 0.81
CA THR A 3 -30.21 0.87 1.31
C THR A 3 -29.15 -0.06 1.90
N SER A 4 -29.46 -0.77 3.00
CA SER A 4 -28.66 -1.91 3.46
C SER A 4 -29.55 -3.10 3.76
N VAL A 5 -29.07 -4.28 3.37
CA VAL A 5 -29.43 -5.62 3.86
C VAL A 5 -30.78 -6.20 3.43
N ALA A 6 -30.70 -7.17 2.52
CA ALA A 6 -31.75 -8.14 2.21
C ALA A 6 -31.66 -9.36 3.15
N LYS A 7 -32.80 -9.80 3.68
CA LYS A 7 -33.02 -11.17 4.17
C LYS A 7 -34.41 -11.65 3.74
N LYS A 8 -34.39 -12.71 2.91
CA LYS A 8 -35.33 -13.84 2.74
C LYS A 8 -36.81 -13.60 3.05
N ILE A 9 -37.69 -13.93 2.09
CA ILE A 9 -38.92 -14.72 2.31
C ILE A 9 -39.31 -15.44 1.01
N PHE A 10 -39.78 -16.67 1.20
CA PHE A 10 -40.13 -17.70 0.23
C PHE A 10 -41.61 -17.55 -0.22
N ALA A 11 -41.85 -17.91 -1.49
CA ALA A 11 -42.96 -18.76 -1.96
C ALA A 11 -44.26 -18.18 -2.58
N VAL A 12 -44.54 -18.78 -3.76
CA VAL A 12 -45.81 -19.18 -4.39
C VAL A 12 -46.54 -18.20 -5.32
N GLY A 13 -46.61 -18.59 -6.61
CA GLY A 13 -47.88 -18.60 -7.33
C GLY A 13 -47.87 -18.32 -8.84
N VAL A 14 -48.28 -19.34 -9.61
CA VAL A 14 -49.21 -19.28 -10.77
C VAL A 14 -48.67 -19.56 -12.21
N ALA A 15 -49.15 -20.70 -12.73
CA ALA A 15 -49.66 -21.08 -14.08
C ALA A 15 -48.73 -21.22 -15.33
N VAL A 16 -48.61 -22.43 -15.94
CA VAL A 16 -49.32 -22.97 -17.16
C VAL A 16 -48.88 -22.24 -18.46
N SER A 17 -48.41 -22.80 -19.57
CA SER A 17 -48.34 -24.14 -20.20
C SER A 17 -47.41 -24.14 -21.43
N THR A 18 -46.90 -25.33 -21.80
CA THR A 18 -46.47 -25.82 -23.14
C THR A 18 -45.30 -25.17 -23.91
N ALA A 19 -44.15 -25.87 -23.96
CA ALA A 19 -43.39 -26.16 -25.19
C ALA A 19 -42.32 -27.25 -24.93
N LEU A 20 -42.23 -28.24 -25.82
CA LEU A 20 -41.17 -29.26 -25.87
C LEU A 20 -39.78 -28.60 -25.89
N ALA A 21 -38.89 -28.97 -24.97
CA ALA A 21 -37.49 -28.55 -24.99
C ALA A 21 -36.56 -29.73 -24.72
N PHE A 22 -35.55 -29.81 -25.59
CA PHE A 22 -34.41 -30.72 -25.59
C PHE A 22 -33.75 -30.87 -24.22
N ALA A 23 -33.48 -32.11 -23.81
CA ALA A 23 -32.57 -32.40 -22.72
C ALA A 23 -31.12 -32.11 -23.19
N PRO A 24 -30.37 -31.19 -22.54
CA PRO A 24 -28.96 -31.05 -22.80
C PRO A 24 -28.21 -32.21 -22.12
N PHE A 25 -27.48 -32.99 -22.90
CA PHE A 25 -26.40 -33.82 -22.38
C PHE A 25 -25.35 -32.88 -21.77
N THR A 26 -25.27 -32.83 -20.44
CA THR A 26 -24.13 -32.22 -19.75
C THR A 26 -22.92 -33.13 -20.00
N ALA A 27 -21.98 -32.67 -20.82
CA ALA A 27 -20.66 -33.28 -20.88
C ALA A 27 -20.01 -33.12 -19.50
N PHE A 28 -19.75 -34.23 -18.82
CA PHE A 28 -18.92 -34.23 -17.62
C PHE A 28 -17.49 -33.87 -18.05
N ALA A 29 -16.92 -32.82 -17.45
CA ALA A 29 -15.54 -32.45 -17.68
C ALA A 29 -14.65 -33.50 -17.00
N ALA A 30 -13.83 -34.20 -17.79
CA ALA A 30 -12.85 -35.15 -17.29
C ALA A 30 -11.91 -34.50 -16.26
N ALA A 31 -11.32 -35.29 -15.36
CA ALA A 31 -10.26 -34.83 -14.45
C ALA A 31 -9.17 -34.10 -15.25
N HIS A 32 -8.61 -33.05 -14.66
CA HIS A 32 -7.54 -32.28 -15.30
C HIS A 32 -6.34 -33.18 -15.62
N ALA A 33 -5.62 -32.84 -16.69
CA ALA A 33 -4.51 -33.65 -17.20
C ALA A 33 -3.38 -33.80 -16.17
N GLU A 34 -2.61 -34.87 -16.31
CA GLU A 34 -1.42 -35.13 -15.49
C GLU A 34 -0.46 -33.93 -15.49
N GLY A 35 0.03 -33.55 -14.31
CA GLY A 35 0.84 -32.36 -14.07
C GLY A 35 0.06 -31.08 -13.76
N THR A 36 -1.28 -31.09 -13.83
CA THR A 36 -2.09 -29.90 -13.52
C THR A 36 -2.16 -29.66 -12.01
N ASN A 37 -1.92 -28.42 -11.58
CA ASN A 37 -2.15 -27.99 -10.20
C ASN A 37 -3.61 -27.57 -10.02
N VAL A 38 -4.32 -28.26 -9.14
CA VAL A 38 -5.73 -28.01 -8.85
C VAL A 38 -5.92 -27.55 -7.40
N LYS A 39 -6.92 -26.70 -7.17
CA LYS A 39 -7.30 -26.18 -5.86
C LYS A 39 -8.65 -26.73 -5.43
N LYS A 40 -8.69 -27.34 -4.24
CA LYS A 40 -9.93 -27.78 -3.60
C LYS A 40 -10.66 -26.61 -2.93
N SER A 41 -11.95 -26.80 -2.66
CA SER A 41 -12.80 -25.79 -2.00
C SER A 41 -12.34 -25.42 -0.59
N ASP A 42 -11.60 -26.30 0.09
CA ASP A 42 -10.97 -26.04 1.40
C ASP A 42 -9.67 -25.21 1.30
N GLY A 43 -9.23 -24.86 0.09
CA GLY A 43 -8.02 -24.10 -0.18
C GLY A 43 -6.76 -24.96 -0.37
N THR A 44 -6.84 -26.29 -0.23
CA THR A 44 -5.72 -27.20 -0.47
C THR A 44 -5.33 -27.19 -1.95
N VAL A 45 -4.05 -26.93 -2.23
CA VAL A 45 -3.49 -27.01 -3.59
C VAL A 45 -2.70 -28.30 -3.73
N GLY A 46 -2.89 -29.00 -4.84
CA GLY A 46 -2.18 -30.24 -5.15
C GLY A 46 -2.09 -30.49 -6.65
N MET A 47 -1.18 -31.37 -7.06
CA MET A 47 -0.98 -31.73 -8.46
C MET A 47 -1.63 -33.07 -8.78
N ILE A 48 -2.21 -33.19 -9.98
CA ILE A 48 -2.69 -34.48 -10.50
C ILE A 48 -1.49 -35.27 -11.04
N ILE A 49 -1.15 -36.40 -10.43
CA ILE A 49 -0.02 -37.24 -10.83
C ILE A 49 -0.40 -38.71 -10.67
N GLY A 50 -0.19 -39.55 -11.69
CA GLY A 50 -0.46 -40.98 -11.63
C GLY A 50 -1.92 -41.32 -11.27
N GLY A 51 -2.88 -40.50 -11.70
CA GLY A 51 -4.30 -40.66 -11.37
C GLY A 51 -4.67 -40.36 -9.91
N GLN A 52 -3.85 -39.59 -9.20
CA GLN A 52 -4.10 -39.17 -7.81
C GLN A 52 -3.99 -37.65 -7.67
N PHE A 53 -4.75 -37.08 -6.72
CA PHE A 53 -4.53 -35.72 -6.24
C PHE A 53 -3.44 -35.74 -5.15
N ARG A 54 -2.28 -35.16 -5.40
CA ARG A 54 -1.17 -35.11 -4.44
C ARG A 54 -0.98 -33.69 -3.87
N PRO A 55 -1.28 -33.46 -2.57
CA PRO A 55 -1.25 -32.12 -1.98
C PRO A 55 0.16 -31.60 -1.67
N TYR A 56 0.32 -30.28 -1.69
CA TYR A 56 1.48 -29.59 -1.10
C TYR A 56 1.16 -29.18 0.35
N THR A 57 2.15 -29.21 1.23
CA THR A 57 1.97 -28.86 2.65
C THR A 57 2.03 -27.36 2.95
N SER A 58 2.59 -26.56 2.04
CA SER A 58 2.79 -25.12 2.23
C SER A 58 3.02 -24.40 0.90
N ALA A 59 2.90 -23.06 0.93
CA ALA A 59 3.26 -22.19 -0.19
C ALA A 59 4.73 -22.37 -0.61
N GLY A 60 5.67 -22.45 0.35
CA GLY A 60 7.07 -22.70 0.05
C GLY A 60 7.30 -24.07 -0.60
N ALA A 61 6.60 -25.12 -0.17
CA ALA A 61 6.69 -26.43 -0.83
C ALA A 61 6.19 -26.39 -2.27
N PHE A 62 5.11 -25.63 -2.54
CA PHE A 62 4.59 -25.43 -3.90
C PHE A 62 5.57 -24.63 -4.78
N LEU A 63 6.10 -23.52 -4.27
CA LEU A 63 6.99 -22.61 -4.99
C LEU A 63 8.43 -23.12 -5.11
N SER A 64 8.83 -24.10 -4.30
CA SER A 64 10.15 -24.75 -4.44
C SER A 64 10.36 -25.36 -5.83
N TYR A 65 9.28 -25.68 -6.55
CA TYR A 65 9.32 -26.07 -7.95
C TYR A 65 9.11 -24.84 -8.83
N GLY A 66 10.18 -24.31 -9.45
CA GLY A 66 10.08 -23.06 -10.21
C GLY A 66 9.22 -23.13 -11.49
N PHE A 67 8.73 -24.30 -11.88
CA PHE A 67 7.70 -24.46 -12.93
C PHE A 67 6.27 -24.29 -12.42
N ASN A 68 6.07 -24.17 -11.10
CA ASN A 68 4.78 -23.89 -10.50
C ASN A 68 4.56 -22.37 -10.37
N SER A 69 3.33 -21.92 -10.61
CA SER A 69 2.90 -20.55 -10.34
C SER A 69 1.47 -20.55 -9.81
N TRP A 70 1.14 -19.62 -8.91
CA TRP A 70 -0.23 -19.44 -8.43
C TRP A 70 -1.21 -19.14 -9.57
N SER A 71 -0.75 -18.51 -10.65
CA SER A 71 -1.57 -18.24 -11.84
C SER A 71 -1.89 -19.50 -12.66
N SER A 72 -1.16 -20.60 -12.46
CA SER A 72 -1.37 -21.88 -13.14
C SER A 72 -2.31 -22.81 -12.37
N VAL A 73 -2.74 -22.42 -11.17
CA VAL A 73 -3.63 -23.23 -10.34
C VAL A 73 -5.06 -23.05 -10.81
N VAL A 74 -5.73 -24.15 -11.15
CA VAL A 74 -7.14 -24.17 -11.56
C VAL A 74 -8.03 -24.72 -10.45
N ASP A 75 -9.31 -24.37 -10.45
CA ASP A 75 -10.26 -24.94 -9.49
C ASP A 75 -10.52 -26.42 -9.83
N ALA A 76 -10.56 -27.26 -8.80
CA ALA A 76 -10.84 -28.69 -8.96
C ALA A 76 -12.26 -28.92 -9.46
N ASN A 77 -12.42 -29.75 -10.49
CA ASN A 77 -13.70 -30.20 -11.01
C ASN A 77 -14.20 -31.47 -10.28
N ALA A 78 -15.39 -31.94 -10.62
CA ALA A 78 -15.99 -33.11 -9.94
C ALA A 78 -15.15 -34.39 -10.06
N ASP A 79 -14.47 -34.57 -11.20
CA ASP A 79 -13.64 -35.74 -11.45
C ASP A 79 -12.28 -35.64 -10.73
N ASP A 80 -11.71 -34.44 -10.56
CA ASP A 80 -10.51 -34.23 -9.72
C ASP A 80 -10.79 -34.55 -8.26
N LEU A 81 -11.98 -34.17 -7.77
CA LEU A 81 -12.42 -34.46 -6.39
C LEU A 81 -12.66 -35.95 -6.15
N ALA A 82 -12.91 -36.72 -7.22
CA ALA A 82 -13.08 -38.16 -7.17
C ALA A 82 -11.74 -38.94 -7.18
N LEU A 83 -10.61 -38.29 -7.51
CA LEU A 83 -9.31 -38.93 -7.50
C LEU A 83 -8.87 -39.30 -6.07
N PRO A 84 -8.24 -40.47 -5.87
CA PRO A 84 -7.62 -40.82 -4.59
C PRO A 84 -6.60 -39.75 -4.18
N THR A 85 -6.62 -39.34 -2.90
CA THR A 85 -5.60 -38.41 -2.38
C THR A 85 -4.31 -39.19 -2.11
N GLY A 86 -3.25 -38.82 -2.82
CA GLY A 86 -1.92 -39.43 -2.69
C GLY A 86 -1.08 -38.79 -1.59
N ALA A 87 0.16 -39.27 -1.44
CA ALA A 87 1.11 -38.71 -0.48
C ALA A 87 1.47 -37.25 -0.81
N PHE A 88 1.81 -36.47 0.22
CA PHE A 88 2.30 -35.10 0.07
C PHE A 88 3.45 -35.03 -0.94
N ILE A 89 3.48 -33.94 -1.72
CA ILE A 89 4.61 -33.62 -2.58
C ILE A 89 5.69 -32.99 -1.68
N PRO A 90 6.90 -33.60 -1.55
CA PRO A 90 8.00 -32.96 -0.86
C PRO A 90 8.43 -31.69 -1.60
N PRO A 91 9.02 -30.67 -0.93
CA PRO A 91 9.69 -29.59 -1.64
C PRO A 91 10.75 -30.16 -2.60
N GLN A 92 11.09 -29.41 -3.65
CA GLN A 92 12.02 -29.88 -4.68
C GLN A 92 13.41 -30.19 -4.07
N ASP A 93 13.96 -31.37 -4.38
CA ASP A 93 15.34 -31.72 -4.05
C ASP A 93 16.31 -30.64 -4.56
N GLY A 94 17.27 -30.24 -3.73
CA GLY A 94 18.17 -29.11 -3.96
C GLY A 94 17.75 -27.81 -3.26
N THR A 95 16.49 -27.71 -2.81
CA THR A 95 15.97 -26.50 -2.16
C THR A 95 16.45 -26.40 -0.71
N VAL A 96 16.88 -25.20 -0.31
CA VAL A 96 17.07 -24.87 1.12
C VAL A 96 15.70 -24.55 1.70
N PHE A 97 15.27 -25.31 2.70
CA PHE A 97 13.94 -25.19 3.28
C PHE A 97 14.04 -24.95 4.79
N CYS A 98 13.48 -23.83 5.26
CA CYS A 98 13.53 -23.43 6.66
C CYS A 98 12.17 -23.62 7.33
N ALA A 99 12.16 -24.33 8.46
CA ALA A 99 10.93 -24.63 9.18
C ALA A 99 10.35 -23.37 9.84
N THR A 100 9.06 -23.10 9.64
CA THR A 100 8.36 -21.94 10.23
C THR A 100 7.93 -22.18 11.67
N GLU A 101 7.83 -23.44 12.09
CA GLU A 101 7.36 -23.88 13.40
C GLU A 101 8.13 -25.12 13.88
N THR A 102 8.17 -25.34 15.19
CA THR A 102 8.70 -26.58 15.77
C THR A 102 7.59 -27.63 15.76
N LYS A 103 7.66 -28.61 14.86
CA LYS A 103 6.62 -29.62 14.66
C LYS A 103 7.25 -30.94 14.20
N GLY A 104 6.93 -32.04 14.86
CA GLY A 104 7.54 -33.35 14.54
C GLY A 104 9.07 -33.28 14.62
N THR A 105 9.75 -33.49 13.50
CA THR A 105 11.22 -33.38 13.40
C THR A 105 11.72 -31.99 12.98
N ASP A 106 10.84 -31.03 12.69
CA ASP A 106 11.20 -29.63 12.40
C ASP A 106 11.49 -28.85 13.69
N VAL A 107 12.49 -27.96 13.63
CA VAL A 107 12.78 -26.95 14.66
C VAL A 107 12.60 -25.56 14.03
N LYS A 108 11.80 -24.69 14.64
CA LYS A 108 11.54 -23.34 14.11
C LYS A 108 12.84 -22.58 13.83
N GLY A 109 13.02 -22.13 12.59
CA GLY A 109 14.19 -21.39 12.13
C GLY A 109 15.37 -22.25 11.70
N GLU A 110 15.31 -23.58 11.86
CA GLU A 110 16.30 -24.51 11.30
C GLU A 110 16.11 -24.61 9.78
N CYS A 111 17.17 -24.32 9.02
CA CYS A 111 17.21 -24.47 7.58
C CYS A 111 17.90 -25.79 7.21
N SER A 112 17.26 -26.58 6.37
CA SER A 112 17.76 -27.87 5.90
C SER A 112 17.79 -27.91 4.37
N LEU A 113 18.75 -28.61 3.79
CA LEU A 113 18.72 -28.95 2.37
C LEU A 113 17.76 -30.12 2.16
N ILE A 114 16.82 -29.97 1.22
CA ILE A 114 15.99 -31.09 0.78
C ILE A 114 16.79 -31.91 -0.23
N THR A 115 16.94 -33.21 0.02
CA THR A 115 17.77 -34.09 -0.80
C THR A 115 17.30 -35.53 -0.72
N GLY A 116 17.08 -36.17 -1.87
CA GLY A 116 16.56 -37.54 -1.95
C GLY A 116 15.20 -37.70 -1.27
N GLY A 117 14.36 -36.67 -1.28
CA GLY A 117 13.07 -36.65 -0.57
C GLY A 117 13.19 -36.64 0.97
N GLN A 118 14.38 -36.33 1.50
CA GLN A 118 14.67 -36.19 2.94
C GLN A 118 15.20 -34.79 3.22
N LYS A 119 15.40 -34.44 4.50
CA LYS A 119 16.00 -33.16 4.90
C LYS A 119 17.32 -33.35 5.65
N ALA A 120 18.32 -32.57 5.28
CA ALA A 120 19.65 -32.55 5.89
C ALA A 120 19.91 -31.18 6.52
N ALA A 121 20.01 -31.10 7.85
CA ALA A 121 20.21 -29.83 8.53
C ALA A 121 21.66 -29.33 8.36
N PHE A 122 21.84 -28.02 8.24
CA PHE A 122 23.17 -27.42 8.28
C PHE A 122 23.57 -27.14 9.73
N THR A 123 24.75 -27.61 10.14
CA THR A 123 25.23 -27.42 11.52
C THR A 123 25.64 -25.97 11.85
N SER A 124 25.89 -25.13 10.85
CA SER A 124 26.17 -23.70 11.04
C SER A 124 25.96 -22.88 9.76
N ALA A 125 25.75 -21.57 9.92
CA ALA A 125 25.68 -20.62 8.79
C ALA A 125 27.00 -20.54 7.99
N ALA A 126 28.14 -20.82 8.62
CA ALA A 126 29.44 -20.88 7.95
C ALA A 126 29.55 -22.08 7.01
N VAL A 127 29.03 -23.24 7.41
CA VAL A 127 28.95 -24.42 6.53
C VAL A 127 27.99 -24.17 5.37
N PHE A 128 26.83 -23.56 5.65
CA PHE A 128 25.84 -23.18 4.66
C PHE A 128 26.41 -22.23 3.57
N THR A 129 26.98 -21.11 3.99
CA THR A 129 27.57 -20.12 3.05
C THR A 129 28.86 -20.61 2.40
N GLY A 130 29.63 -21.46 3.09
CA GLY A 130 30.84 -22.08 2.55
C GLY A 130 30.58 -23.04 1.39
N LEU A 131 29.39 -23.65 1.33
CA LEU A 131 28.90 -24.43 0.17
C LEU A 131 28.24 -23.53 -0.91
N GLY A 132 28.26 -22.21 -0.75
CA GLY A 132 27.73 -21.28 -1.74
C GLY A 132 26.22 -21.07 -1.70
N PHE A 133 25.50 -21.63 -0.71
CA PHE A 133 24.08 -21.37 -0.53
C PHE A 133 23.81 -19.96 0.03
N SER A 134 22.62 -19.43 -0.24
CA SER A 134 22.15 -18.12 0.23
C SER A 134 20.80 -18.21 0.93
N PHE A 135 20.66 -17.55 2.08
CA PHE A 135 19.39 -17.45 2.81
C PHE A 135 18.31 -16.71 2.01
N SER A 136 18.70 -15.87 1.04
CA SER A 136 17.76 -15.19 0.14
C SER A 136 17.05 -16.15 -0.84
N ARG A 137 17.55 -17.39 -0.97
CA ARG A 137 17.00 -18.45 -1.81
C ARG A 137 16.32 -19.56 -0.99
N ALA A 138 16.20 -19.37 0.32
CA ALA A 138 15.54 -20.34 1.17
C ALA A 138 14.02 -20.20 1.09
N GLU A 139 13.35 -21.35 1.00
CA GLU A 139 11.89 -21.45 1.08
C GLU A 139 11.45 -21.77 2.51
N TYR A 140 10.20 -21.46 2.85
CA TYR A 140 9.69 -21.59 4.23
C TYR A 140 8.39 -22.38 4.28
N GLY A 141 8.26 -23.29 5.25
CA GLY A 141 7.02 -24.02 5.49
C GLY A 141 7.14 -25.20 6.44
N ASP A 142 6.18 -26.13 6.34
CA ASP A 142 6.14 -27.38 7.11
C ASP A 142 6.84 -28.52 6.33
N SER A 143 7.95 -29.01 6.87
CA SER A 143 8.70 -30.18 6.39
C SER A 143 8.75 -31.31 7.42
N SER A 144 7.87 -31.28 8.44
CA SER A 144 7.85 -32.22 9.56
C SER A 144 7.55 -33.66 9.14
N PHE A 145 6.93 -33.84 7.97
CA PHE A 145 6.61 -35.14 7.37
C PHE A 145 7.79 -35.79 6.63
N LEU A 146 8.88 -35.06 6.40
CA LEU A 146 10.10 -35.60 5.78
C LEU A 146 11.00 -36.25 6.82
N ALA A 147 11.60 -37.39 6.47
CA ALA A 147 12.64 -38.01 7.27
C ALA A 147 13.91 -37.15 7.29
N LYS A 148 14.61 -37.14 8.43
CA LYS A 148 15.94 -36.52 8.55
C LYS A 148 17.00 -37.49 8.03
N THR A 149 17.94 -36.98 7.25
CA THR A 149 19.20 -37.65 6.91
C THR A 149 20.35 -37.05 7.74
N THR A 150 21.59 -37.49 7.52
CA THR A 150 22.76 -36.96 8.24
C THR A 150 22.92 -35.46 8.06
N ASP A 151 23.35 -34.73 9.09
CA ASP A 151 23.57 -33.28 8.98
C ASP A 151 24.71 -32.95 8.01
N ILE A 152 24.69 -31.74 7.46
CA ILE A 152 25.75 -31.14 6.65
C ILE A 152 26.65 -30.36 7.60
N ASN A 153 27.89 -30.84 7.77
CA ASN A 153 28.79 -30.35 8.80
C ASN A 153 30.14 -29.85 8.30
N SER A 154 30.39 -29.93 6.99
CA SER A 154 31.60 -29.41 6.37
C SER A 154 31.29 -28.60 5.12
N SER A 155 32.00 -27.49 4.90
CA SER A 155 31.93 -26.73 3.65
C SER A 155 32.72 -27.38 2.50
N THR A 156 33.37 -28.51 2.75
CA THR A 156 34.17 -29.25 1.75
C THR A 156 33.56 -30.59 1.36
N GLU A 157 32.42 -30.98 1.95
CA GLU A 157 31.70 -32.18 1.51
C GLU A 157 31.11 -31.96 0.11
N ALA A 158 30.95 -33.03 -0.68
CA ALA A 158 30.25 -32.91 -1.96
C ALA A 158 28.82 -32.39 -1.71
N HIS A 159 28.34 -31.52 -2.59
CA HIS A 159 26.94 -31.14 -2.57
C HIS A 159 26.07 -32.38 -2.68
N ARG A 160 24.89 -32.33 -2.07
CA ARG A 160 24.00 -33.49 -2.02
C ARG A 160 23.07 -33.55 -3.23
N PRO A 161 22.44 -34.71 -3.50
CA PRO A 161 21.54 -34.86 -4.63
C PRO A 161 20.46 -33.78 -4.69
N GLY A 162 20.23 -33.25 -5.90
CA GLY A 162 19.29 -32.15 -6.17
C GLY A 162 19.95 -30.78 -6.30
N VAL A 163 21.18 -30.60 -5.80
CA VAL A 163 21.89 -29.31 -5.89
C VAL A 163 22.40 -29.07 -7.32
N LEU A 164 22.23 -27.85 -7.81
CA LEU A 164 22.81 -27.41 -9.08
C LEU A 164 24.20 -26.84 -8.84
N VAL A 165 25.22 -27.38 -9.52
CA VAL A 165 26.59 -26.91 -9.39
C VAL A 165 27.12 -26.32 -10.70
N ASN A 166 27.88 -25.23 -10.60
CA ASN A 166 28.65 -24.68 -11.70
C ASN A 166 30.06 -25.26 -11.67
N ASN A 167 30.33 -26.22 -12.56
CA ASN A 167 31.63 -26.83 -12.73
C ASN A 167 32.36 -26.20 -13.91
N ASN A 168 33.12 -25.13 -13.64
CA ASN A 168 33.93 -24.40 -14.62
C ASN A 168 33.14 -23.96 -15.88
N GLY A 169 31.89 -23.52 -15.71
CA GLY A 169 31.01 -23.04 -16.78
C GLY A 169 29.97 -24.06 -17.25
N THR A 170 30.09 -25.33 -16.85
CA THR A 170 29.04 -26.34 -17.09
C THR A 170 28.13 -26.45 -15.87
N VAL A 171 26.83 -26.18 -16.05
CA VAL A 171 25.82 -26.41 -15.00
C VAL A 171 25.42 -27.88 -15.00
N GLN A 172 25.52 -28.51 -13.84
CA GLN A 172 25.24 -29.93 -13.64
C GLN A 172 24.34 -30.09 -12.42
N LEU A 173 23.41 -31.04 -12.48
CA LEU A 173 22.65 -31.47 -11.31
C LEU A 173 23.44 -32.56 -10.59
N VAL A 174 23.61 -32.42 -9.28
CA VAL A 174 24.20 -33.46 -8.46
C VAL A 174 23.19 -34.58 -8.24
N GLY A 175 23.55 -35.80 -8.63
CA GLY A 175 22.81 -37.03 -8.34
C GLY A 175 23.43 -37.81 -7.18
N ALA A 176 22.90 -39.01 -6.89
CA ALA A 176 23.33 -39.82 -5.75
C ALA A 176 24.83 -40.11 -5.68
N ASN A 177 25.46 -40.41 -6.82
CA ASN A 177 26.91 -40.73 -6.92
C ASN A 177 27.54 -40.19 -8.22
N SER A 178 26.84 -39.32 -8.95
CA SER A 178 27.25 -38.83 -10.26
C SER A 178 26.69 -37.44 -10.54
N LEU A 179 27.23 -36.80 -11.57
CA LEU A 179 26.70 -35.55 -12.09
C LEU A 179 25.82 -35.84 -13.31
N MET A 180 24.75 -35.07 -13.46
CA MET A 180 23.90 -35.07 -14.65
C MET A 180 24.08 -33.74 -15.37
N GLY A 181 24.63 -33.78 -16.59
CA GLY A 181 24.82 -32.56 -17.39
C GLY A 181 23.49 -32.03 -17.90
N ILE A 182 23.32 -30.72 -17.90
CA ILE A 182 22.12 -30.07 -18.45
C ILE A 182 22.46 -29.61 -19.87
N PRO A 183 21.84 -30.19 -20.92
CA PRO A 183 22.31 -30.04 -22.30
C PRO A 183 22.05 -28.66 -22.89
N ASP A 184 20.99 -28.00 -22.44
CA ASP A 184 20.53 -26.72 -22.97
C ASP A 184 19.64 -25.98 -21.95
N ILE A 185 19.40 -24.71 -22.23
CA ILE A 185 18.58 -23.83 -21.38
C ILE A 185 17.10 -24.22 -21.39
N ALA A 186 16.61 -24.86 -22.45
CA ALA A 186 15.21 -25.29 -22.53
C ALA A 186 14.93 -26.42 -21.53
N THR A 187 15.85 -27.38 -21.44
CA THR A 187 15.85 -28.44 -20.45
C THR A 187 15.97 -27.85 -19.05
N PHE A 188 16.91 -26.93 -18.81
CA PHE A 188 17.07 -26.23 -17.53
C PHE A 188 15.76 -25.55 -17.08
N ASN A 189 15.17 -24.73 -17.94
CA ASN A 189 13.94 -23.99 -17.66
C ASN A 189 12.72 -24.91 -17.55
N SER A 190 12.67 -26.03 -18.27
CA SER A 190 11.55 -26.99 -18.19
C SER A 190 11.40 -27.58 -16.79
N TRP A 191 12.51 -27.68 -16.05
CA TRP A 191 12.55 -28.13 -14.65
C TRP A 191 12.35 -27.00 -13.64
N GLY A 192 12.10 -25.77 -14.10
CA GLY A 192 11.89 -24.61 -13.24
C GLY A 192 13.16 -24.12 -12.55
N TYR A 193 14.33 -24.55 -13.00
CA TYR A 193 15.59 -24.16 -12.38
C TYR A 193 15.96 -22.71 -12.71
N SER A 194 16.72 -22.07 -11.80
CA SER A 194 17.23 -20.71 -11.96
C SER A 194 18.74 -20.69 -11.74
N PHE A 195 19.46 -19.88 -12.52
CA PHE A 195 20.90 -19.69 -12.34
C PHE A 195 21.25 -19.10 -10.96
N ALA A 196 20.29 -18.46 -10.29
CA ALA A 196 20.46 -17.96 -8.93
C ALA A 196 20.57 -19.07 -7.87
N ASP A 197 20.13 -20.29 -8.20
CA ASP A 197 20.20 -21.48 -7.33
C ASP A 197 21.44 -22.34 -7.62
N VAL A 198 22.25 -21.94 -8.61
CA VAL A 198 23.47 -22.66 -8.99
C VAL A 198 24.61 -22.23 -8.08
N VAL A 199 25.16 -23.16 -7.32
CA VAL A 199 26.31 -22.92 -6.43
C VAL A 199 27.63 -23.30 -7.11
N PRO A 200 28.77 -22.73 -6.70
CA PRO A 200 30.06 -23.14 -7.25
C PRO A 200 30.40 -24.60 -6.92
N ALA A 201 30.85 -25.39 -7.91
CA ALA A 201 31.32 -26.74 -7.65
C ALA A 201 32.61 -26.72 -6.82
N ASN A 202 32.63 -27.46 -5.71
CA ASN A 202 33.81 -27.62 -4.85
C ASN A 202 34.69 -28.79 -5.32
N ALA A 203 35.80 -29.05 -4.62
CA ALA A 203 36.74 -30.10 -5.00
C ALA A 203 36.13 -31.52 -4.97
N ALA A 204 35.18 -31.77 -4.07
CA ALA A 204 34.51 -33.06 -3.94
C ALA A 204 33.49 -33.28 -5.07
N ASP A 205 32.76 -32.25 -5.50
CA ASP A 205 31.86 -32.34 -6.67
C ASP A 205 32.65 -32.61 -7.94
N LYS A 206 33.79 -31.92 -8.11
CA LYS A 206 34.67 -32.08 -9.28
C LYS A 206 35.28 -33.48 -9.39
N ALA A 207 35.29 -34.25 -8.31
CA ALA A 207 35.72 -35.64 -8.31
C ALA A 207 34.62 -36.62 -8.78
N MET A 208 33.36 -36.19 -8.88
CA MET A 208 32.24 -37.02 -9.35
C MET A 208 32.24 -37.13 -10.88
N THR A 209 31.89 -38.31 -11.40
CA THR A 209 31.80 -38.53 -12.86
C THR A 209 30.43 -38.10 -13.38
N GLN A 210 30.38 -37.42 -14.53
CA GLN A 210 29.12 -37.18 -15.23
C GLN A 210 28.63 -38.47 -15.91
N SER A 211 27.50 -39.02 -15.47
CA SER A 211 26.99 -40.33 -15.94
C SER A 211 25.73 -40.24 -16.79
N GLY A 212 25.24 -39.03 -17.05
CA GLY A 212 24.00 -38.81 -17.81
C GLY A 212 23.84 -37.36 -18.26
N VAL A 213 22.83 -37.17 -19.11
CA VAL A 213 22.37 -35.87 -19.59
C VAL A 213 20.89 -35.76 -19.22
N MET A 214 20.49 -34.62 -18.68
CA MET A 214 19.12 -34.36 -18.24
C MET A 214 18.19 -34.32 -19.45
N ALA A 215 17.06 -35.02 -19.36
CA ALA A 215 15.97 -34.88 -20.33
C ALA A 215 15.05 -33.70 -19.95
N ALA A 216 14.38 -33.10 -20.93
CA ALA A 216 13.36 -32.08 -20.66
C ALA A 216 12.23 -32.66 -19.78
N ARG A 217 11.71 -31.84 -18.87
CA ARG A 217 10.61 -32.25 -17.98
C ARG A 217 9.36 -32.57 -18.79
N VAL A 218 8.75 -33.71 -18.50
CA VAL A 218 7.37 -34.04 -18.94
C VAL A 218 6.37 -33.74 -17.82
N ALA A 219 5.12 -33.43 -18.20
CA ALA A 219 4.07 -33.10 -17.24
C ALA A 219 3.87 -34.23 -16.21
N GLY A 220 3.69 -33.85 -14.94
CA GLY A 220 3.59 -34.80 -13.81
C GLY A 220 4.93 -35.28 -13.25
N GLN A 221 6.04 -35.02 -13.94
CA GLN A 221 7.37 -35.38 -13.42
C GLN A 221 7.85 -34.35 -12.38
N LEU A 222 8.28 -34.84 -11.22
CA LEU A 222 8.77 -34.01 -10.10
C LEU A 222 10.29 -34.09 -9.93
N SER A 223 10.97 -35.06 -10.55
CA SER A 223 12.42 -35.23 -10.45
C SER A 223 13.04 -35.75 -11.75
N PRO A 224 14.17 -35.17 -12.21
CA PRO A 224 14.88 -35.61 -13.41
C PRO A 224 15.59 -36.95 -13.25
N THR A 225 15.79 -37.40 -12.00
CA THR A 225 16.45 -38.68 -11.70
C THR A 225 15.46 -39.84 -11.55
N ALA A 226 14.16 -39.59 -11.72
CA ALA A 226 13.13 -40.62 -11.67
C ALA A 226 12.53 -40.79 -13.07
N LEU A 227 12.91 -41.85 -13.81
CA LEU A 227 12.07 -42.54 -14.83
C LEU A 227 12.73 -43.85 -15.34
N ALA A 228 11.85 -44.76 -15.77
CA ALA A 228 12.05 -46.18 -16.06
C ALA A 228 12.90 -46.52 -17.30
N SER A 229 13.59 -47.66 -17.24
CA SER A 229 14.42 -48.24 -18.30
C SER A 229 13.60 -49.03 -19.33
N VAL A 230 13.76 -48.71 -20.63
CA VAL A 230 13.49 -49.65 -21.75
C VAL A 230 14.83 -49.96 -22.42
N PRO A 231 15.23 -51.23 -22.62
CA PRO A 231 16.51 -51.56 -23.25
C PRO A 231 16.44 -51.37 -24.78
N ALA A 232 17.47 -50.76 -25.37
CA ALA A 232 17.71 -50.78 -26.81
C ALA A 232 18.24 -52.15 -27.25
N SER A 233 17.68 -52.76 -28.30
CA SER A 233 18.21 -54.00 -28.87
C SER A 233 19.43 -53.72 -29.76
N SER A 234 20.59 -54.30 -29.44
CA SER A 234 21.78 -54.27 -30.29
C SER A 234 21.82 -55.49 -31.24
N GLY A 235 21.86 -55.26 -32.56
CA GLY A 235 21.99 -56.29 -33.61
C GLY A 235 22.03 -55.69 -35.03
N SER A 236 22.47 -56.45 -36.04
CA SER A 236 22.51 -56.03 -37.46
C SER A 236 21.12 -55.70 -38.01
N VAL A 237 20.99 -54.69 -38.88
CA VAL A 237 19.71 -54.33 -39.50
C VAL A 237 19.16 -55.49 -40.33
N SER A 238 17.91 -55.89 -40.09
CA SER A 238 17.14 -56.85 -40.88
C SER A 238 15.80 -56.25 -41.28
N VAL A 239 15.13 -56.82 -42.29
CA VAL A 239 13.84 -56.32 -42.79
C VAL A 239 12.83 -57.46 -42.98
N ALA A 240 11.58 -57.22 -42.59
CA ALA A 240 10.46 -58.12 -42.78
C ALA A 240 9.23 -57.35 -43.27
N LEU A 241 8.23 -58.05 -43.83
CA LEU A 241 6.95 -57.43 -44.17
C LEU A 241 6.28 -56.92 -42.89
N ALA A 242 5.74 -55.70 -42.90
CA ALA A 242 5.00 -55.18 -41.77
C ALA A 242 3.66 -55.91 -41.63
N ALA A 243 3.19 -56.12 -40.39
CA ALA A 243 1.93 -56.81 -40.13
C ALA A 243 0.71 -56.03 -40.69
N ASP A 244 0.83 -54.72 -40.85
CA ASP A 244 -0.16 -53.80 -41.41
C ASP A 244 0.12 -53.44 -42.88
N ASN A 245 0.80 -54.33 -43.62
CA ASN A 245 1.01 -54.16 -45.06
C ASN A 245 -0.33 -53.93 -45.80
N PRO A 246 -0.39 -52.99 -46.78
CA PRO A 246 -1.66 -52.62 -47.43
C PRO A 246 -2.40 -53.85 -47.98
N ALA A 247 -3.68 -53.98 -47.61
CA ALA A 247 -4.53 -55.06 -48.10
C ALA A 247 -4.80 -54.88 -49.61
N SER A 248 -4.96 -55.97 -50.35
CA SER A 248 -5.39 -55.91 -51.76
C SER A 248 -6.74 -55.20 -51.86
N GLY A 249 -6.88 -54.30 -52.82
CA GLY A 249 -8.10 -53.53 -53.02
C GLY A 249 -8.07 -52.68 -54.29
N ALA A 250 -9.16 -51.94 -54.50
CA ALA A 250 -9.27 -51.00 -55.61
C ALA A 250 -8.64 -49.65 -55.27
N VAL A 251 -7.85 -49.09 -56.19
CA VAL A 251 -7.28 -47.73 -56.11
C VAL A 251 -7.81 -46.89 -57.27
N VAL A 252 -7.97 -45.60 -57.07
CA VAL A 252 -8.52 -44.70 -58.10
C VAL A 252 -7.41 -44.27 -59.07
N ALA A 253 -7.69 -44.27 -60.37
CA ALA A 253 -6.81 -43.70 -61.38
C ALA A 253 -6.42 -42.24 -61.03
N SER A 254 -5.17 -41.86 -61.27
CA SER A 254 -4.64 -40.53 -60.94
C SER A 254 -4.63 -40.13 -59.45
N SER A 255 -4.78 -41.09 -58.53
CA SER A 255 -4.69 -40.81 -57.09
C SER A 255 -3.26 -40.58 -56.61
N ALA A 256 -3.11 -39.69 -55.64
CA ALA A 256 -1.86 -39.43 -54.95
C ALA A 256 -1.64 -40.42 -53.79
N ALA A 257 -0.39 -40.54 -53.36
CA ALA A 257 -0.01 -41.15 -52.07
C ALA A 257 -0.60 -42.56 -51.80
N VAL A 258 -0.67 -43.41 -52.82
CA VAL A 258 -1.15 -44.79 -52.69
C VAL A 258 -0.08 -45.66 -52.04
N SER A 259 -0.36 -46.20 -50.86
CA SER A 259 0.56 -47.12 -50.15
C SER A 259 0.53 -48.49 -50.82
N LEU A 260 1.69 -48.98 -51.28
CA LEU A 260 1.83 -50.24 -52.03
C LEU A 260 2.53 -51.36 -51.24
N LEU A 261 3.39 -50.99 -50.28
CA LEU A 261 4.15 -51.95 -49.46
C LEU A 261 4.52 -51.30 -48.12
N LYS A 262 4.48 -52.05 -47.02
CA LYS A 262 5.08 -51.66 -45.74
C LYS A 262 6.03 -52.72 -45.23
N VAL A 263 7.20 -52.31 -44.78
CA VAL A 263 8.25 -53.19 -44.26
C VAL A 263 8.80 -52.69 -42.93
N ASN A 264 9.10 -53.60 -42.00
CA ASN A 264 9.70 -53.31 -40.72
C ASN A 264 11.20 -53.61 -40.77
N PHE A 265 12.01 -52.57 -40.59
CA PHE A 265 13.43 -52.71 -40.30
C PHE A 265 13.63 -52.88 -38.80
N THR A 266 14.51 -53.79 -38.38
CA THR A 266 14.86 -54.02 -36.96
C THR A 266 16.37 -54.14 -36.80
N GLY A 267 16.93 -53.67 -35.68
CA GLY A 267 18.37 -53.66 -35.40
C GLY A 267 18.93 -52.24 -35.18
N SER A 268 20.23 -52.06 -35.41
CA SER A 268 20.93 -50.77 -35.31
C SER A 268 21.80 -50.52 -36.54
N GLY A 269 21.59 -49.39 -37.24
CA GLY A 269 22.39 -48.99 -38.40
C GLY A 269 21.67 -48.05 -39.37
N THR A 270 22.42 -47.42 -40.27
CA THR A 270 21.89 -46.50 -41.29
C THR A 270 21.72 -47.21 -42.62
N VAL A 271 20.51 -47.20 -43.19
CA VAL A 271 20.21 -47.77 -44.51
C VAL A 271 20.51 -46.72 -45.58
N ASN A 272 21.39 -47.04 -46.54
CA ASN A 272 21.83 -46.11 -47.59
C ASN A 272 21.17 -46.36 -48.95
N SER A 273 20.68 -47.59 -49.19
CA SER A 273 19.94 -47.89 -50.41
C SER A 273 18.78 -48.83 -50.17
N VAL A 274 17.70 -48.65 -50.94
CA VAL A 274 16.55 -49.56 -51.03
C VAL A 274 16.23 -49.76 -52.50
N THR A 275 16.13 -51.01 -52.93
CA THR A 275 15.77 -51.38 -54.30
C THR A 275 14.43 -52.11 -54.29
N LEU A 276 13.54 -51.66 -55.17
CA LEU A 276 12.21 -52.21 -55.37
C LEU A 276 12.02 -52.58 -56.85
N LYS A 277 11.03 -53.43 -57.11
CA LYS A 277 10.58 -53.81 -58.44
C LYS A 277 9.06 -53.71 -58.53
N ARG A 278 8.56 -53.06 -59.58
CA ARG A 278 7.14 -53.01 -59.93
C ARG A 278 6.65 -54.42 -60.31
N ILE A 279 5.47 -54.77 -59.83
CA ILE A 279 4.78 -56.04 -60.12
C ILE A 279 3.34 -55.77 -60.59
N GLY A 280 2.71 -56.78 -61.17
CA GLY A 280 1.37 -56.69 -61.77
C GLY A 280 1.41 -56.37 -63.27
N VAL A 281 0.23 -56.27 -63.87
CA VAL A 281 0.04 -55.91 -65.28
C VAL A 281 -0.30 -54.42 -65.37
N SER A 282 0.75 -53.60 -65.46
CA SER A 282 0.67 -52.14 -65.65
C SER A 282 1.86 -51.65 -66.50
N ALA A 283 1.77 -50.43 -67.01
CA ALA A 283 2.94 -49.74 -67.59
C ALA A 283 3.94 -49.29 -66.49
N ASP A 284 5.19 -49.02 -66.87
CA ASP A 284 6.18 -48.41 -65.97
C ASP A 284 5.73 -47.01 -65.55
N THR A 285 5.11 -46.26 -66.46
CA THR A 285 4.51 -44.95 -66.20
C THR A 285 3.24 -45.00 -65.35
N SER A 286 2.73 -46.17 -64.95
CA SER A 286 1.54 -46.24 -64.08
C SER A 286 1.84 -45.79 -62.64
N LEU A 287 3.09 -45.94 -62.19
CA LEU A 287 3.62 -45.36 -60.96
C LEU A 287 4.43 -44.12 -61.34
N ASN A 288 3.82 -42.93 -61.25
CA ASN A 288 4.42 -41.68 -61.69
C ASN A 288 5.67 -41.32 -60.86
N ASN A 289 5.48 -41.30 -59.54
CA ASN A 289 6.53 -41.07 -58.55
C ASN A 289 6.35 -42.04 -57.40
N VAL A 290 7.44 -42.66 -56.95
CA VAL A 290 7.47 -43.55 -55.79
C VAL A 290 8.35 -42.94 -54.71
N TYR A 291 7.93 -43.07 -53.46
CA TYR A 291 8.57 -42.47 -52.29
C TYR A 291 8.71 -43.50 -51.17
N LEU A 292 9.65 -43.25 -50.26
CA LEU A 292 9.70 -43.90 -48.96
C LEU A 292 9.14 -42.96 -47.88
N TYR A 293 8.34 -43.52 -46.98
CA TYR A 293 7.74 -42.81 -45.85
C TYR A 293 8.02 -43.55 -44.54
N ASP A 294 8.21 -42.79 -43.48
CA ASP A 294 8.16 -43.27 -42.10
C ASP A 294 6.99 -42.59 -41.39
N GLY A 295 5.93 -43.36 -41.10
CA GLY A 295 4.65 -42.80 -40.72
C GLY A 295 4.15 -41.77 -41.74
N ALA A 296 3.99 -40.52 -41.30
CA ALA A 296 3.59 -39.41 -42.16
C ALA A 296 4.77 -38.69 -42.83
N THR A 297 6.00 -38.90 -42.37
CA THR A 297 7.20 -38.18 -42.82
C THR A 297 7.73 -38.79 -44.11
N ARG A 298 7.86 -37.98 -45.16
CA ARG A 298 8.49 -38.40 -46.42
C ARG A 298 10.01 -38.44 -46.22
N LEU A 299 10.64 -39.55 -46.57
CA LEU A 299 12.10 -39.75 -46.43
C LEU A 299 12.88 -39.48 -47.72
N THR A 300 12.22 -39.57 -48.88
CA THR A 300 12.87 -39.43 -50.19
C THR A 300 12.07 -38.53 -51.10
N ASP A 301 12.75 -37.93 -52.08
CA ASP A 301 12.07 -37.38 -53.24
C ASP A 301 11.48 -38.50 -54.11
N GLY A 302 10.63 -38.11 -55.06
CA GLY A 302 9.96 -39.03 -55.96
C GLY A 302 10.93 -39.66 -56.94
N VAL A 303 10.87 -40.98 -57.07
CA VAL A 303 11.64 -41.74 -58.06
C VAL A 303 10.67 -42.40 -59.04
N SER A 304 10.90 -42.18 -60.33
CA SER A 304 10.14 -42.85 -61.40
C SER A 304 10.62 -44.28 -61.63
N VAL A 305 9.73 -45.13 -62.16
CA VAL A 305 10.08 -46.50 -62.54
C VAL A 305 11.00 -46.49 -63.76
N THR A 306 12.13 -47.20 -63.67
CA THR A 306 13.08 -47.35 -64.78
C THR A 306 12.73 -48.54 -65.68
N SER A 307 13.30 -48.59 -66.89
CA SER A 307 13.06 -49.70 -67.83
C SER A 307 13.41 -51.06 -67.20
N GLY A 308 12.47 -52.00 -67.28
CA GLY A 308 12.57 -53.29 -66.58
C GLY A 308 11.90 -53.31 -65.20
N GLY A 309 11.20 -52.23 -64.82
CA GLY A 309 10.34 -52.17 -63.64
C GLY A 309 11.07 -51.85 -62.33
N ASN A 310 12.33 -51.43 -62.35
CA ASN A 310 13.12 -51.20 -61.14
C ASN A 310 12.93 -49.78 -60.58
N ILE A 311 12.91 -49.65 -59.25
CA ILE A 311 12.86 -48.39 -58.52
C ILE A 311 13.98 -48.44 -57.47
N THR A 312 14.91 -47.49 -57.49
CA THR A 312 16.06 -47.48 -56.56
C THR A 312 16.15 -46.16 -55.83
N PHE A 313 16.19 -46.23 -54.50
CA PHE A 313 16.53 -45.12 -53.63
C PHE A 313 17.96 -45.32 -53.16
N SER A 314 18.80 -44.29 -53.28
CA SER A 314 20.17 -44.30 -52.79
C SER A 314 20.56 -42.93 -52.28
N ASN A 315 21.09 -42.86 -51.06
CA ASN A 315 21.68 -41.66 -50.49
C ASN A 315 22.99 -42.02 -49.77
N GLY A 316 24.10 -41.42 -50.21
CA GLY A 316 25.43 -41.65 -49.63
C GLY A 316 25.52 -41.27 -48.15
N SER A 317 24.70 -40.32 -47.71
CA SER A 317 24.59 -39.88 -46.31
C SER A 317 23.59 -40.71 -45.50
N GLY A 318 22.93 -41.69 -46.11
CA GLY A 318 21.85 -42.49 -45.51
C GLY A 318 20.45 -42.05 -45.92
N LEU A 319 19.57 -43.02 -46.16
CA LEU A 319 18.12 -42.81 -46.36
C LEU A 319 17.40 -42.69 -45.02
N PHE A 320 17.74 -43.54 -44.04
CA PHE A 320 17.20 -43.50 -42.68
C PHE A 320 18.05 -44.35 -41.72
N THR A 321 18.00 -44.03 -40.43
CA THR A 321 18.65 -44.82 -39.36
C THR A 321 17.62 -45.70 -38.64
N VAL A 322 18.02 -46.93 -38.33
CA VAL A 322 17.26 -47.90 -37.53
C VAL A 322 17.93 -47.99 -36.16
N ASN A 323 17.14 -47.89 -35.10
CA ASN A 323 17.57 -48.12 -33.72
C ASN A 323 16.41 -48.80 -32.98
N GLY A 324 16.50 -50.12 -32.82
CA GLY A 324 15.38 -50.95 -32.37
C GLY A 324 14.53 -51.40 -33.56
N SER A 325 13.42 -50.73 -33.84
CA SER A 325 12.54 -51.02 -34.99
C SER A 325 12.05 -49.76 -35.67
N ARG A 326 11.91 -49.80 -37.01
CA ARG A 326 11.41 -48.69 -37.82
C ARG A 326 10.60 -49.22 -39.00
N THR A 327 9.38 -48.72 -39.20
CA THR A 327 8.49 -49.14 -40.28
C THR A 327 8.57 -48.18 -41.45
N ILE A 328 8.85 -48.70 -42.65
CA ILE A 328 8.97 -47.91 -43.87
C ILE A 328 7.85 -48.30 -44.84
N SER A 329 7.12 -47.30 -45.33
CA SER A 329 6.05 -47.44 -46.33
C SER A 329 6.57 -47.02 -47.70
N VAL A 330 6.28 -47.83 -48.72
CA VAL A 330 6.45 -47.46 -50.14
C VAL A 330 5.12 -46.91 -50.63
N VAL A 331 5.17 -45.65 -51.07
CA VAL A 331 3.98 -44.88 -51.45
C VAL A 331 4.18 -44.35 -52.86
N ALA A 332 3.14 -44.36 -53.70
CA ALA A 332 3.22 -43.92 -55.09
C ALA A 332 2.10 -42.95 -55.48
N ASP A 333 2.43 -42.00 -56.35
CA ASP A 333 1.45 -41.23 -57.12
C ASP A 333 1.14 -41.98 -58.41
N LEU A 334 -0.13 -42.13 -58.74
CA LEU A 334 -0.56 -42.94 -59.89
C LEU A 334 -0.80 -42.08 -61.13
N THR A 335 -0.44 -42.63 -62.28
CA THR A 335 -0.92 -42.24 -63.62
C THR A 335 -1.51 -43.46 -64.34
N ALA A 336 -1.89 -44.46 -63.56
CA ALA A 336 -2.40 -45.75 -64.00
C ALA A 336 -3.78 -45.64 -64.66
N SER A 337 -4.04 -46.50 -65.63
CA SER A 337 -5.33 -46.61 -66.32
C SER A 337 -6.24 -47.63 -65.66
N ALA A 338 -7.55 -47.40 -65.70
CA ALA A 338 -8.52 -48.36 -65.18
C ALA A 338 -8.38 -49.72 -65.87
N GLY A 339 -8.41 -50.80 -65.09
CA GLY A 339 -8.17 -52.18 -65.55
C GLY A 339 -6.74 -52.68 -65.37
N GLU A 340 -5.78 -51.82 -65.02
CA GLU A 340 -4.43 -52.25 -64.64
C GLU A 340 -4.40 -52.91 -63.26
N THR A 341 -3.38 -53.76 -63.03
CA THR A 341 -3.02 -54.27 -61.70
C THR A 341 -1.60 -53.87 -61.37
N LEU A 342 -1.38 -53.28 -60.20
CA LEU A 342 -0.07 -52.74 -59.81
C LEU A 342 0.30 -53.10 -58.37
N GLY A 343 1.59 -53.17 -58.09
CA GLY A 343 2.16 -53.36 -56.77
C GLY A 343 3.68 -53.21 -56.81
N VAL A 344 4.35 -53.37 -55.67
CA VAL A 344 5.81 -53.33 -55.58
C VAL A 344 6.35 -54.48 -54.73
N GLN A 345 7.53 -54.96 -55.07
CA GLN A 345 8.33 -55.89 -54.29
C GLN A 345 9.63 -55.21 -53.88
N MET A 346 10.02 -55.30 -52.61
CA MET A 346 11.36 -54.93 -52.18
C MET A 346 12.32 -56.08 -52.53
N THR A 347 13.35 -55.78 -53.31
CA THR A 347 14.33 -56.74 -53.83
C THR A 347 15.69 -56.65 -53.12
N GLY A 348 15.98 -55.53 -52.46
CA GLY A 348 17.20 -55.39 -51.67
C GLY A 348 17.32 -54.09 -50.88
N TYR A 349 18.30 -54.06 -49.97
CA TYR A 349 18.73 -52.86 -49.25
C TYR A 349 20.21 -52.93 -48.91
N THR A 350 20.83 -51.78 -48.63
CA THR A 350 22.24 -51.71 -48.17
C THR A 350 22.33 -50.85 -46.93
N VAL A 351 23.04 -51.33 -45.90
CA VAL A 351 23.38 -50.58 -44.69
C VAL A 351 24.75 -49.92 -44.88
N ALA A 352 24.94 -48.70 -44.39
CA ALA A 352 26.22 -47.98 -44.43
C ALA A 352 27.38 -48.86 -43.93
N GLY A 353 28.43 -48.99 -44.74
CA GLY A 353 29.59 -49.84 -44.44
C GLY A 353 29.37 -51.35 -44.60
N GLY A 354 28.18 -51.80 -45.00
CA GLY A 354 27.86 -53.19 -45.28
C GLY A 354 27.74 -53.52 -46.77
N THR A 355 27.53 -54.81 -47.08
CA THR A 355 27.19 -55.28 -48.44
C THR A 355 25.69 -55.24 -48.69
N ALA A 356 25.26 -55.13 -49.95
CA ALA A 356 23.85 -55.18 -50.32
C ALA A 356 23.21 -56.51 -49.91
N ALA A 357 22.11 -56.44 -49.17
CA ALA A 357 21.28 -57.58 -48.78
C ALA A 357 20.15 -57.77 -49.80
N THR A 358 19.96 -59.00 -50.27
CA THR A 358 18.85 -59.36 -51.17
C THR A 358 17.66 -59.87 -50.36
N VAL A 359 16.46 -59.38 -50.68
CA VAL A 359 15.20 -59.79 -50.05
C VAL A 359 14.11 -59.97 -51.11
N ALA A 360 13.01 -60.62 -50.75
CA ALA A 360 11.85 -60.80 -51.63
C ALA A 360 10.56 -60.52 -50.87
N LEU A 361 10.40 -59.27 -50.42
CA LEU A 361 9.22 -58.83 -49.66
C LEU A 361 8.21 -58.20 -50.61
N THR A 362 7.11 -58.91 -50.85
CA THR A 362 6.12 -58.55 -51.89
C THR A 362 4.90 -57.88 -51.28
N GLY A 363 4.53 -56.71 -51.80
CA GLY A 363 3.26 -56.05 -51.49
C GLY A 363 2.09 -56.71 -52.20
N ASN A 364 0.87 -56.48 -51.73
CA ASN A 364 -0.32 -56.99 -52.40
C ASN A 364 -0.55 -56.26 -53.74
N LEU A 365 -1.17 -56.95 -54.71
CA LEU A 365 -1.61 -56.29 -55.95
C LEU A 365 -2.87 -55.47 -55.71
N MET A 366 -2.89 -54.27 -56.28
CA MET A 366 -4.01 -53.33 -56.28
C MET A 366 -4.63 -53.28 -57.67
N SER A 367 -5.96 -53.26 -57.76
CA SER A 367 -6.70 -53.10 -59.04
C SER A 367 -7.04 -51.63 -59.26
N VAL A 368 -6.81 -51.10 -60.46
CA VAL A 368 -7.08 -49.68 -60.76
C VAL A 368 -8.52 -49.50 -61.27
N ALA A 369 -9.28 -48.61 -60.62
CA ALA A 369 -10.64 -48.24 -60.97
C ALA A 369 -10.73 -46.77 -61.44
N ASN A 370 -11.76 -46.45 -62.23
CA ASN A 370 -11.98 -45.08 -62.70
C ASN A 370 -12.95 -44.32 -61.77
N ALA A 371 -12.55 -43.14 -61.29
CA ALA A 371 -13.42 -42.18 -60.61
C ALA A 371 -12.87 -40.75 -60.72
N THR A 372 -13.73 -39.74 -60.63
CA THR A 372 -13.30 -38.32 -60.70
C THR A 372 -13.02 -37.79 -59.30
N LEU A 373 -11.75 -37.65 -58.94
CA LEU A 373 -11.32 -37.09 -57.64
C LEU A 373 -11.56 -35.58 -57.53
N ALA A 374 -11.59 -35.08 -56.29
CA ALA A 374 -11.70 -33.65 -56.01
C ALA A 374 -10.41 -32.94 -56.47
N SER A 375 -10.49 -31.64 -56.74
CA SER A 375 -9.32 -30.84 -57.08
C SER A 375 -8.96 -29.90 -55.95
N VAL A 376 -7.67 -29.72 -55.72
CA VAL A 376 -7.12 -28.67 -54.88
C VAL A 376 -6.06 -27.97 -55.72
N SER A 377 -6.20 -26.66 -55.90
CA SER A 377 -5.20 -25.89 -56.64
C SER A 377 -4.73 -24.67 -55.87
N PHE A 378 -3.48 -24.29 -56.14
CA PHE A 378 -2.90 -23.03 -55.72
C PHE A 378 -2.56 -22.20 -56.97
N SER A 379 -2.71 -20.88 -56.92
CA SER A 379 -2.37 -19.97 -58.04
C SER A 379 -1.18 -19.07 -57.69
N SER A 380 -0.37 -18.68 -58.69
CA SER A 380 0.77 -17.75 -58.50
C SER A 380 0.41 -16.27 -58.76
N PRO A 381 1.11 -15.31 -58.13
CA PRO A 381 1.50 -15.33 -56.73
C PRO A 381 0.97 -14.09 -56.00
N LEU A 382 0.36 -14.28 -54.84
CA LEU A 382 0.43 -13.28 -53.78
C LEU A 382 1.20 -13.91 -52.62
N SER A 383 2.46 -13.51 -52.50
CA SER A 383 3.30 -13.69 -51.32
C SER A 383 2.57 -13.05 -50.14
N SER A 384 1.73 -13.83 -49.47
CA SER A 384 0.96 -13.37 -48.30
C SER A 384 1.85 -12.91 -47.14
N VAL A 385 3.14 -13.30 -47.20
CA VAL A 385 4.23 -12.78 -46.39
C VAL A 385 5.13 -11.96 -47.32
N ALA A 386 5.16 -10.64 -47.13
CA ALA A 386 6.02 -9.73 -47.89
C ALA A 386 7.50 -9.91 -47.52
N VAL A 387 8.41 -9.52 -48.42
CA VAL A 387 9.84 -9.44 -48.10
C VAL A 387 10.05 -8.47 -46.94
N ASN A 388 10.81 -8.90 -45.93
CA ASN A 388 11.23 -8.06 -44.81
C ASN A 388 12.75 -8.00 -44.76
N SER A 389 13.32 -6.80 -44.85
CA SER A 389 14.76 -6.58 -44.83
C SER A 389 15.32 -6.25 -43.43
N SER A 390 14.46 -6.11 -42.42
CA SER A 390 14.82 -5.68 -41.06
C SER A 390 13.88 -6.30 -40.02
N LEU A 391 13.79 -7.62 -40.02
CA LEU A 391 13.02 -8.37 -39.03
C LEU A 391 13.81 -8.40 -37.71
N ASP A 392 13.21 -7.90 -36.64
CA ASP A 392 13.73 -8.14 -35.31
C ASP A 392 13.27 -9.52 -34.80
N PRO A 393 14.14 -10.32 -34.17
CA PRO A 393 13.76 -11.60 -33.55
C PRO A 393 12.58 -11.42 -32.58
N GLN A 394 11.52 -12.19 -32.77
CA GLN A 394 10.28 -12.11 -32.01
C GLN A 394 9.45 -13.41 -32.16
N PRO A 395 8.53 -13.70 -31.23
CA PRO A 395 7.57 -14.78 -31.38
C PRO A 395 6.52 -14.48 -32.47
N ASP A 396 5.74 -15.50 -32.86
CA ASP A 396 4.53 -15.35 -33.68
C ASP A 396 4.73 -14.74 -35.09
N VAL A 397 5.91 -14.88 -35.70
CA VAL A 397 6.18 -14.39 -37.06
C VAL A 397 5.45 -15.26 -38.09
N VAL A 398 4.71 -14.64 -39.01
CA VAL A 398 4.11 -15.36 -40.14
C VAL A 398 5.20 -15.71 -41.14
N VAL A 399 5.56 -16.99 -41.22
CA VAL A 399 6.67 -17.46 -42.06
C VAL A 399 6.21 -17.96 -43.43
N TRP A 400 4.95 -18.39 -43.55
CA TRP A 400 4.33 -18.79 -44.81
C TRP A 400 2.82 -18.64 -44.75
N ARG A 401 2.17 -18.29 -45.86
CA ARG A 401 0.71 -18.35 -45.99
C ARG A 401 0.29 -18.43 -47.46
N SER A 402 -0.81 -19.11 -47.77
CA SER A 402 -1.41 -19.15 -49.11
C SER A 402 -2.89 -19.55 -49.05
N THR A 403 -3.60 -19.39 -50.16
CA THR A 403 -5.00 -19.82 -50.30
C THR A 403 -5.09 -21.05 -51.18
N ALA A 404 -5.57 -22.18 -50.63
CA ALA A 404 -5.89 -23.38 -51.40
C ALA A 404 -7.32 -23.26 -51.97
N THR A 405 -7.51 -23.46 -53.26
CA THR A 405 -8.84 -23.50 -53.88
C THR A 405 -9.30 -24.94 -54.02
N VAL A 406 -10.28 -25.34 -53.22
CA VAL A 406 -10.90 -26.66 -53.27
C VAL A 406 -12.06 -26.64 -54.27
N GLY A 407 -12.03 -27.56 -55.23
CA GLY A 407 -12.99 -27.64 -56.32
C GLY A 407 -14.27 -28.39 -55.96
N THR A 408 -14.58 -29.45 -56.71
CA THR A 408 -15.94 -30.02 -56.79
C THR A 408 -16.49 -30.64 -55.50
N ARG A 409 -15.63 -31.04 -54.54
CA ARG A 409 -16.00 -31.65 -53.25
C ARG A 409 -14.96 -31.33 -52.19
N ASP A 410 -15.35 -31.49 -50.93
CA ASP A 410 -14.47 -31.37 -49.79
C ASP A 410 -13.32 -32.38 -49.87
N VAL A 411 -12.17 -31.95 -49.36
CA VAL A 411 -10.93 -32.74 -49.20
C VAL A 411 -10.47 -32.63 -47.76
N THR A 412 -9.81 -33.66 -47.25
CA THR A 412 -9.18 -33.59 -45.93
C THR A 412 -7.67 -33.43 -46.06
N LEU A 413 -7.12 -32.47 -45.31
CA LEU A 413 -5.69 -32.28 -45.10
C LEU A 413 -5.23 -33.23 -43.98
N THR A 414 -4.37 -34.17 -44.34
CA THR A 414 -3.79 -35.18 -43.44
C THR A 414 -2.35 -34.86 -43.07
N ARG A 415 -1.66 -34.06 -43.90
CA ARG A 415 -0.30 -33.59 -43.66
C ARG A 415 -0.01 -32.32 -44.45
N ALA A 416 0.81 -31.43 -43.91
CA ALA A 416 1.48 -30.37 -44.67
C ALA A 416 2.95 -30.26 -44.28
N MET A 417 3.86 -30.23 -45.26
CA MET A 417 5.29 -30.01 -45.05
C MET A 417 5.73 -28.70 -45.69
N PHE A 418 6.58 -27.95 -44.99
CA PHE A 418 7.16 -26.70 -45.49
C PHE A 418 8.67 -26.73 -45.31
N HIS A 419 9.40 -26.26 -46.30
CA HIS A 419 10.85 -26.25 -46.32
C HIS A 419 11.40 -24.85 -46.08
N GLU A 420 12.32 -24.71 -45.13
CA GLU A 420 13.12 -23.52 -44.87
C GLU A 420 14.23 -23.41 -45.92
N VAL A 421 14.34 -22.25 -46.57
CA VAL A 421 15.40 -21.91 -47.50
C VAL A 421 15.99 -20.56 -47.09
N GLY A 422 17.20 -20.61 -46.55
CA GLY A 422 17.88 -19.42 -46.08
C GLY A 422 19.21 -19.74 -45.44
N SER A 423 19.83 -18.69 -44.90
CA SER A 423 21.08 -18.78 -44.16
C SER A 423 20.87 -18.99 -42.66
N ILE A 424 19.64 -18.94 -42.13
CA ILE A 424 19.36 -19.10 -40.70
C ILE A 424 19.82 -20.47 -40.17
N ASN A 425 20.24 -20.54 -38.91
CA ASN A 425 20.39 -21.86 -38.28
C ASN A 425 19.00 -22.35 -37.87
N TYR A 426 18.68 -23.62 -38.13
CA TYR A 426 17.35 -24.15 -37.84
C TYR A 426 16.95 -24.04 -36.35
N SER A 427 17.91 -24.03 -35.43
CA SER A 427 17.69 -23.82 -34.00
C SER A 427 17.23 -22.41 -33.63
N ASP A 428 17.44 -21.42 -34.51
CA ASP A 428 16.98 -20.04 -34.31
C ASP A 428 15.48 -19.88 -34.65
N LEU A 429 14.84 -20.92 -35.19
CA LEU A 429 13.40 -20.98 -35.46
C LEU A 429 12.74 -22.08 -34.61
N ALA A 430 11.65 -21.75 -33.93
CA ALA A 430 10.94 -22.71 -33.07
C ALA A 430 9.42 -22.53 -33.09
N ASN A 431 8.70 -23.41 -32.40
CA ASN A 431 7.27 -23.28 -32.08
C ASN A 431 6.38 -23.02 -33.30
N PHE A 432 6.60 -23.81 -34.35
CA PHE A 432 5.86 -23.75 -35.58
C PHE A 432 4.39 -24.13 -35.38
N ARG A 433 3.48 -23.36 -35.96
CA ARG A 433 2.02 -23.54 -35.81
C ARG A 433 1.31 -23.38 -37.14
N LEU A 434 0.56 -24.40 -37.54
CA LEU A 434 -0.24 -24.43 -38.76
C LEU A 434 -1.69 -24.05 -38.45
N TYR A 435 -2.18 -23.04 -39.16
CA TYR A 435 -3.56 -22.58 -39.11
C TYR A 435 -4.27 -22.83 -40.43
N VAL A 436 -5.52 -23.28 -40.37
CA VAL A 436 -6.44 -23.36 -41.51
C VAL A 436 -7.69 -22.55 -41.19
N ASP A 437 -8.05 -21.61 -42.06
CA ASP A 437 -9.18 -20.67 -41.88
C ASP A 437 -9.17 -20.01 -40.48
N GLY A 438 -7.98 -19.67 -39.97
CA GLY A 438 -7.78 -19.03 -38.67
C GLY A 438 -7.77 -19.97 -37.45
N THR A 439 -8.00 -21.28 -37.62
CA THR A 439 -7.97 -22.27 -36.54
C THR A 439 -6.63 -22.99 -36.49
N LEU A 440 -6.02 -23.12 -35.31
CA LEU A 440 -4.80 -23.91 -35.12
C LEU A 440 -5.13 -25.40 -35.33
N VAL A 441 -4.48 -26.04 -36.30
CA VAL A 441 -4.77 -27.44 -36.64
C VAL A 441 -3.62 -28.40 -36.35
N ALA A 442 -2.39 -27.90 -36.27
CA ALA A 442 -1.20 -28.68 -35.93
C ALA A 442 -0.08 -27.76 -35.45
N SER A 443 0.87 -28.32 -34.71
CA SER A 443 2.10 -27.63 -34.29
C SER A 443 3.31 -28.54 -34.43
N ALA A 444 4.49 -27.94 -34.51
CA ALA A 444 5.78 -28.63 -34.54
C ALA A 444 6.82 -27.78 -33.79
N SER A 445 7.70 -28.41 -33.01
CA SER A 445 8.66 -27.67 -32.18
C SER A 445 9.85 -27.13 -32.99
N SER A 446 10.24 -27.81 -34.07
CA SER A 446 11.46 -27.53 -34.81
C SER A 446 11.37 -28.02 -36.26
N LEU A 447 12.35 -27.60 -37.06
CA LEU A 447 12.67 -28.19 -38.36
C LEU A 447 13.41 -29.53 -38.17
N ASP A 448 13.34 -30.41 -39.15
CA ASP A 448 14.21 -31.59 -39.24
C ASP A 448 15.59 -31.24 -39.83
N SER A 449 16.49 -32.24 -39.90
CA SER A 449 17.84 -32.07 -40.43
C SER A 449 17.89 -31.68 -41.91
N ASN A 450 16.79 -31.85 -42.64
CA ASN A 450 16.66 -31.51 -44.05
C ASN A 450 15.95 -30.16 -44.25
N GLY A 451 15.69 -29.41 -43.18
CA GLY A 451 15.05 -28.10 -43.25
C GLY A 451 13.54 -28.17 -43.46
N TYR A 452 12.89 -29.30 -43.22
CA TYR A 452 11.43 -29.41 -43.29
C TYR A 452 10.78 -29.28 -41.91
N VAL A 453 9.68 -28.54 -41.85
CA VAL A 453 8.72 -28.62 -40.76
C VAL A 453 7.52 -29.43 -41.25
N THR A 454 7.16 -30.49 -40.52
CA THR A 454 6.07 -31.40 -40.87
C THR A 454 4.93 -31.24 -39.88
N PHE A 455 3.74 -30.92 -40.41
CA PHE A 455 2.51 -30.84 -39.65
C PHE A 455 1.61 -32.03 -39.95
N VAL A 456 1.24 -32.76 -38.91
CA VAL A 456 0.24 -33.83 -38.95
C VAL A 456 -0.88 -33.44 -37.98
N PRO A 457 -2.04 -32.99 -38.47
CA PRO A 457 -3.18 -32.69 -37.62
C PRO A 457 -3.60 -33.92 -36.80
N ALA A 458 -4.02 -33.72 -35.55
CA ALA A 458 -4.46 -34.81 -34.67
C ALA A 458 -5.65 -35.59 -35.25
N SER A 459 -6.49 -34.90 -36.02
CA SER A 459 -7.53 -35.46 -36.88
C SER A 459 -7.46 -34.79 -38.26
N PRO A 460 -7.71 -35.50 -39.37
CA PRO A 460 -7.72 -34.90 -40.70
C PRO A 460 -8.60 -33.64 -40.77
N VAL A 461 -8.07 -32.55 -41.32
CA VAL A 461 -8.75 -31.25 -41.37
C VAL A 461 -9.55 -31.14 -42.65
N THR A 462 -10.88 -31.01 -42.56
CA THR A 462 -11.72 -30.84 -43.75
C THR A 462 -11.55 -29.44 -44.35
N LEU A 463 -11.01 -29.39 -45.56
CA LEU A 463 -10.99 -28.24 -46.44
C LEU A 463 -12.28 -28.25 -47.29
N LYS A 464 -13.20 -27.35 -46.98
CA LYS A 464 -14.49 -27.22 -47.66
C LYS A 464 -14.32 -26.69 -49.09
N VAL A 465 -15.26 -26.97 -50.00
CA VAL A 465 -15.29 -26.35 -51.36
C VAL A 465 -15.12 -24.82 -51.31
N GLY A 466 -14.28 -24.25 -52.17
CA GLY A 466 -13.93 -22.82 -52.20
C GLY A 466 -12.50 -22.52 -51.74
N GLY A 467 -12.18 -21.24 -51.55
CA GLY A 467 -10.87 -20.79 -51.07
C GLY A 467 -10.66 -21.05 -49.57
N ARG A 468 -9.49 -21.55 -49.19
CA ARG A 468 -9.09 -21.88 -47.81
C ARG A 468 -7.76 -21.25 -47.45
N ASP A 469 -7.73 -20.48 -46.38
CA ASP A 469 -6.52 -19.82 -45.89
C ASP A 469 -5.66 -20.83 -45.12
N ILE A 470 -4.41 -21.01 -45.56
CA ILE A 470 -3.43 -21.86 -44.88
C ILE A 470 -2.27 -20.97 -44.45
N LYS A 471 -1.95 -20.94 -43.15
CA LYS A 471 -0.96 -20.03 -42.55
C LYS A 471 -0.04 -20.77 -41.58
N VAL A 472 1.25 -20.45 -41.60
CA VAL A 472 2.26 -20.96 -40.67
C VAL A 472 2.87 -19.80 -39.88
N LEU A 473 2.87 -19.93 -38.55
CA LEU A 473 3.63 -19.08 -37.63
C LEU A 473 4.87 -19.81 -37.13
N ALA A 474 5.92 -19.08 -36.80
CA ALA A 474 7.08 -19.56 -36.06
C ALA A 474 7.63 -18.46 -35.14
N ASP A 475 8.33 -18.87 -34.09
CA ASP A 475 9.09 -17.94 -33.26
C ASP A 475 10.50 -17.82 -33.83
N VAL A 476 10.97 -16.57 -33.98
CA VAL A 476 12.32 -16.24 -34.43
C VAL A 476 13.13 -15.84 -33.21
N ASN A 477 13.98 -16.74 -32.74
CA ASN A 477 14.70 -16.61 -31.47
C ASN A 477 16.10 -15.99 -31.61
N GLY A 478 16.61 -15.87 -32.83
CA GLY A 478 17.97 -15.44 -33.10
C GLY A 478 18.25 -15.28 -34.58
N GLY A 479 19.51 -15.50 -35.00
CA GLY A 479 19.88 -15.47 -36.42
C GLY A 479 20.18 -14.07 -36.97
N ALA A 480 20.69 -13.14 -36.16
CA ALA A 480 21.14 -11.84 -36.65
C ALA A 480 22.05 -11.99 -37.88
N TYR A 481 21.88 -11.11 -38.87
CA TYR A 481 22.52 -11.14 -40.20
C TYR A 481 22.09 -12.28 -41.14
N ARG A 482 21.30 -13.24 -40.65
CA ARG A 482 20.79 -14.34 -41.47
C ARG A 482 19.40 -14.04 -42.00
N ASP A 483 18.96 -14.90 -42.89
CA ASP A 483 17.67 -14.82 -43.53
C ASP A 483 17.00 -16.19 -43.59
N PHE A 484 15.69 -16.18 -43.75
CA PHE A 484 14.91 -17.39 -43.96
C PHE A 484 13.73 -17.13 -44.90
N THR A 485 13.33 -18.18 -45.62
CA THR A 485 12.15 -18.20 -46.48
C THR A 485 11.50 -19.58 -46.38
N PHE A 486 10.18 -19.66 -46.18
CA PHE A 486 9.48 -20.94 -46.23
C PHE A 486 8.84 -21.20 -47.59
N SER A 487 8.78 -22.46 -48.00
CA SER A 487 8.14 -22.88 -49.25
C SER A 487 7.50 -24.25 -49.15
N VAL A 488 6.49 -24.50 -49.98
CA VAL A 488 6.06 -25.87 -50.34
C VAL A 488 6.84 -26.26 -51.59
N LYS A 489 7.62 -27.36 -51.55
CA LYS A 489 8.55 -27.74 -52.62
C LYS A 489 7.94 -28.71 -53.63
N ASN A 490 7.02 -29.56 -53.21
CA ASN A 490 6.41 -30.57 -54.06
C ASN A 490 4.92 -30.72 -53.73
N ALA A 491 4.11 -31.13 -54.72
CA ALA A 491 2.71 -31.47 -54.47
C ALA A 491 2.53 -32.55 -53.40
N SER A 492 3.47 -33.50 -53.29
CA SER A 492 3.47 -34.55 -52.28
C SER A 492 3.87 -34.08 -50.87
N ASP A 493 4.32 -32.83 -50.69
CA ASP A 493 4.48 -32.23 -49.36
C ASP A 493 3.11 -32.02 -48.68
N LEU A 494 2.02 -32.03 -49.45
CA LEU A 494 0.64 -31.94 -48.98
C LEU A 494 -0.04 -33.30 -49.05
N GLY A 495 -0.55 -33.79 -47.91
CA GLY A 495 -1.39 -34.97 -47.82
C GLY A 495 -2.85 -34.58 -47.94
N LEU A 496 -3.46 -34.80 -49.10
CA LEU A 496 -4.85 -34.43 -49.39
C LEU A 496 -5.66 -35.68 -49.75
N MET A 497 -6.86 -35.81 -49.20
CA MET A 497 -7.73 -36.99 -49.42
C MET A 497 -9.14 -36.57 -49.83
N ASP A 498 -9.67 -37.14 -50.91
CA ASP A 498 -11.06 -36.96 -51.31
C ASP A 498 -11.99 -37.60 -50.26
N THR A 499 -12.93 -36.81 -49.72
CA THR A 499 -13.81 -37.26 -48.63
C THR A 499 -14.81 -38.37 -49.01
N GLN A 500 -15.08 -38.59 -50.30
CA GLN A 500 -16.04 -39.59 -50.76
C GLN A 500 -15.35 -40.88 -51.21
N TYR A 501 -14.25 -40.76 -51.94
CA TYR A 501 -13.54 -41.92 -52.48
C TYR A 501 -12.45 -42.44 -51.55
N ASN A 502 -12.11 -41.69 -50.49
CA ASN A 502 -10.98 -41.98 -49.59
C ASN A 502 -9.68 -42.27 -50.38
N ALA A 503 -9.47 -41.48 -51.43
CA ALA A 503 -8.37 -41.58 -52.37
C ALA A 503 -7.58 -40.26 -52.40
N GLY A 504 -6.25 -40.37 -52.48
CA GLY A 504 -5.37 -39.21 -52.39
C GLY A 504 -5.53 -38.26 -53.58
N VAL A 505 -5.50 -36.97 -53.32
CA VAL A 505 -5.64 -35.90 -54.32
C VAL A 505 -4.28 -35.24 -54.57
N ILE A 506 -3.89 -35.12 -55.84
CA ILE A 506 -2.69 -34.38 -56.22
C ILE A 506 -3.03 -32.88 -56.22
N ALA A 507 -2.29 -32.07 -55.47
CA ALA A 507 -2.39 -30.62 -55.54
C ALA A 507 -1.96 -30.13 -56.94
N GLY A 508 -2.84 -29.38 -57.62
CA GLY A 508 -2.59 -28.80 -58.93
C GLY A 508 -2.20 -27.30 -58.88
N GLY A 509 -1.87 -26.73 -60.04
CA GLY A 509 -1.40 -25.35 -60.17
C GLY A 509 0.09 -25.17 -59.83
N ASP A 510 0.52 -23.94 -59.55
CA ASP A 510 1.90 -23.62 -59.18
C ASP A 510 2.11 -23.95 -57.69
N VAL A 511 2.40 -25.21 -57.38
CA VAL A 511 2.58 -25.68 -55.98
C VAL A 511 3.92 -25.21 -55.37
N LEU A 512 4.85 -24.70 -56.20
CA LEU A 512 6.09 -24.06 -55.77
C LEU A 512 5.83 -22.65 -55.23
N ILE A 513 5.32 -22.57 -54.00
CA ILE A 513 4.95 -21.30 -53.37
C ILE A 513 5.99 -20.95 -52.30
N ALA A 514 6.91 -20.04 -52.64
CA ALA A 514 7.82 -19.43 -51.69
C ALA A 514 7.22 -18.17 -51.05
N ALA A 515 7.40 -18.03 -49.74
CA ALA A 515 7.11 -16.79 -49.02
C ALA A 515 8.12 -15.68 -49.39
N GLY A 516 7.85 -14.44 -48.98
CA GLY A 516 8.84 -13.37 -49.06
C GLY A 516 10.00 -13.63 -48.09
N LYS A 517 11.23 -13.38 -48.55
CA LYS A 517 12.46 -13.48 -47.75
C LYS A 517 12.38 -12.61 -46.49
N GLN A 518 12.67 -13.19 -45.33
CA GLN A 518 12.80 -12.48 -44.05
C GLN A 518 14.28 -12.35 -43.70
N SER A 519 14.79 -11.13 -43.53
CA SER A 519 16.19 -10.84 -43.17
C SER A 519 16.24 -10.27 -41.75
N ILE A 520 17.08 -10.83 -40.90
CA ILE A 520 17.10 -10.51 -39.48
C ILE A 520 18.09 -9.37 -39.20
N SER A 521 17.62 -8.33 -38.49
CA SER A 521 18.38 -7.12 -38.15
C SER A 521 19.67 -7.44 -37.37
N TYR A 522 20.68 -6.58 -37.55
CA TYR A 522 21.89 -6.59 -36.72
C TYR A 522 21.62 -6.01 -35.32
N GLY A 523 22.54 -6.26 -34.39
CA GLY A 523 22.58 -5.57 -33.09
C GLY A 523 22.70 -4.05 -33.24
N SER A 524 21.86 -3.32 -32.50
CA SER A 524 22.00 -1.87 -32.34
C SER A 524 21.80 -1.47 -30.88
N VAL A 525 22.47 -0.40 -30.45
CA VAL A 525 22.33 0.13 -29.08
C VAL A 525 21.93 1.60 -29.16
N THR A 526 20.82 1.94 -28.53
CA THR A 526 20.42 3.33 -28.31
C THR A 526 20.88 3.79 -26.93
N VAL A 527 21.34 5.03 -26.84
CA VAL A 527 21.71 5.67 -25.58
C VAL A 527 20.88 6.93 -25.42
N GLN A 528 20.26 7.08 -24.25
CA GLN A 528 19.54 8.28 -23.88
C GLN A 528 19.94 8.71 -22.47
N LYS A 529 19.85 10.01 -22.17
CA LYS A 529 19.94 10.47 -20.79
C LYS A 529 18.82 9.83 -19.97
N ALA A 530 19.13 9.29 -18.81
CA ALA A 530 18.11 8.75 -17.92
C ALA A 530 17.24 9.89 -17.35
N THR A 531 15.97 9.62 -17.11
CA THR A 531 15.02 10.60 -16.56
C THR A 531 15.40 11.03 -15.13
N ASP A 532 16.09 10.16 -14.40
CA ASP A 532 16.59 10.37 -13.04
C ASP A 532 18.10 10.69 -12.99
N SER A 533 18.68 11.18 -14.10
CA SER A 533 20.00 11.82 -14.06
C SER A 533 19.99 12.99 -13.06
N PRO A 534 21.06 13.19 -12.26
CA PRO A 534 21.07 14.16 -11.16
C PRO A 534 20.83 15.59 -11.65
N THR A 535 20.15 16.41 -10.84
CA THR A 535 19.86 17.83 -11.11
C THR A 535 20.23 18.76 -9.95
N ALA A 536 20.52 18.20 -8.77
CA ALA A 536 20.90 18.97 -7.59
C ALA A 536 22.30 19.58 -7.76
N ASN A 537 22.60 20.61 -6.97
CA ASN A 537 23.94 21.17 -6.91
C ASN A 537 24.95 20.12 -6.42
N LEU A 538 26.15 20.16 -6.98
CA LEU A 538 27.29 19.39 -6.51
C LEU A 538 27.93 20.13 -5.33
N THR A 539 28.19 19.44 -4.23
CA THR A 539 28.88 20.05 -3.10
C THR A 539 30.36 20.21 -3.41
N LEU A 540 30.92 21.40 -3.22
CA LEU A 540 32.34 21.67 -3.44
C LEU A 540 33.20 20.73 -2.58
N ALA A 541 34.25 20.16 -3.19
CA ALA A 541 35.17 19.19 -2.59
C ALA A 541 34.54 17.88 -2.09
N ALA A 542 33.25 17.63 -2.37
CA ALA A 542 32.62 16.37 -2.02
C ALA A 542 33.15 15.23 -2.89
N THR A 543 33.37 14.09 -2.26
CA THR A 543 33.81 12.85 -2.92
C THR A 543 32.61 12.01 -3.35
N ASN A 544 32.83 11.13 -4.34
CA ASN A 544 31.89 10.12 -4.81
C ASN A 544 30.50 10.68 -5.19
N GLN A 545 30.47 11.81 -5.89
CA GLN A 545 29.23 12.42 -6.35
C GLN A 545 28.74 11.74 -7.62
N LEU A 546 27.42 11.52 -7.72
CA LEU A 546 26.78 11.09 -8.96
C LEU A 546 26.77 12.28 -9.92
N LEU A 547 27.45 12.13 -11.07
CA LEU A 547 27.62 13.19 -12.05
C LEU A 547 26.68 13.07 -13.24
N ALA A 548 26.31 11.85 -13.64
CA ALA A 548 25.39 11.62 -14.75
C ALA A 548 24.79 10.22 -14.74
N LYS A 549 23.64 10.07 -15.41
CA LYS A 549 22.98 8.78 -15.61
C LYS A 549 22.39 8.66 -17.03
N TYR A 550 22.61 7.52 -17.67
CA TYR A 550 22.18 7.19 -19.02
C TYR A 550 21.45 5.84 -19.05
N THR A 551 20.58 5.64 -20.03
CA THR A 551 19.92 4.37 -20.33
C THR A 551 20.38 3.85 -21.68
N LEU A 552 20.89 2.63 -21.70
CA LEU A 552 21.28 1.88 -22.90
C LEU A 552 20.19 0.86 -23.21
N THR A 553 19.67 0.85 -24.43
CA THR A 553 18.73 -0.20 -24.90
C THR A 553 19.30 -0.88 -26.13
N THR A 554 19.40 -2.20 -26.09
CA THR A 554 19.89 -2.99 -27.22
C THR A 554 18.73 -3.63 -27.97
N TYR A 555 18.82 -3.66 -29.30
CA TYR A 555 17.87 -4.31 -30.21
C TYR A 555 18.62 -5.29 -31.12
N GLY A 556 17.90 -6.29 -31.66
CA GLY A 556 18.48 -7.31 -32.54
C GLY A 556 19.17 -8.44 -31.78
N GLU A 557 20.47 -8.28 -31.48
CA GLU A 557 21.32 -9.28 -30.81
C GLU A 557 22.07 -8.69 -29.61
N PRO A 558 22.59 -9.52 -28.68
CA PRO A 558 23.48 -9.06 -27.62
C PRO A 558 24.70 -8.32 -28.18
N VAL A 559 25.03 -7.16 -27.64
CA VAL A 559 26.19 -6.36 -28.05
C VAL A 559 27.21 -6.31 -26.91
N LYS A 560 28.43 -6.77 -27.17
CA LYS A 560 29.57 -6.62 -26.26
C LYS A 560 30.21 -5.25 -26.45
N ILE A 561 30.01 -4.36 -25.49
CA ILE A 561 30.59 -3.02 -25.42
C ILE A 561 31.97 -3.12 -24.76
N THR A 562 33.01 -2.74 -25.47
CA THR A 562 34.41 -2.82 -25.02
C THR A 562 34.78 -1.63 -24.13
N ASP A 563 34.42 -0.42 -24.55
CA ASP A 563 34.68 0.80 -23.82
C ASP A 563 33.55 1.82 -23.97
N LEU A 564 33.47 2.76 -23.03
CA LEU A 564 32.63 3.96 -23.10
C LEU A 564 33.48 5.18 -22.82
N THR A 565 33.27 6.23 -23.60
CA THR A 565 34.06 7.46 -23.54
C THR A 565 33.20 8.62 -23.06
N PHE A 566 33.71 9.38 -22.09
CA PHE A 566 33.00 10.50 -21.47
C PHE A 566 33.84 11.77 -21.47
N THR A 567 33.19 12.90 -21.69
CA THR A 567 33.78 14.23 -21.53
C THR A 567 33.05 14.94 -20.41
N THR A 568 33.80 15.62 -19.54
CA THR A 568 33.21 16.58 -18.61
C THR A 568 33.35 18.00 -19.17
N THR A 569 32.35 18.84 -19.01
CA THR A 569 32.42 20.26 -19.35
C THR A 569 32.27 21.04 -18.06
N MET A 570 33.27 21.85 -17.73
CA MET A 570 33.18 22.83 -16.65
C MET A 570 33.10 24.22 -17.27
N ALA A 571 31.95 24.90 -17.18
CA ALA A 571 31.89 26.30 -17.58
C ALA A 571 32.35 27.17 -16.39
N THR A 572 33.59 27.65 -16.46
CA THR A 572 34.15 28.63 -15.51
C THR A 572 33.98 30.05 -16.06
N ASN A 573 33.94 31.06 -15.18
CA ASN A 573 34.03 32.48 -15.59
C ASN A 573 35.47 32.91 -15.99
N ALA A 574 36.45 32.01 -15.99
CA ALA A 574 37.84 32.29 -16.37
C ALA A 574 38.54 31.06 -16.96
N SER A 575 39.24 31.25 -18.07
CA SER A 575 39.86 30.24 -18.93
C SER A 575 40.75 29.22 -18.21
N SER A 576 40.29 27.95 -18.10
CA SER A 576 41.01 26.66 -18.05
C SER A 576 40.17 25.64 -17.28
N VAL A 577 39.92 24.47 -17.88
CA VAL A 577 38.87 23.54 -17.45
C VAL A 577 39.52 22.40 -16.66
N PRO A 578 39.25 22.21 -15.35
CA PRO A 578 39.90 21.17 -14.54
C PRO A 578 39.23 19.81 -14.72
N ALA A 579 40.04 18.77 -14.93
CA ALA A 579 39.58 17.38 -14.88
C ALA A 579 39.19 16.99 -13.44
N LEU A 580 38.00 16.42 -13.23
CA LEU A 580 37.56 15.94 -11.91
C LEU A 580 38.31 14.66 -11.52
N THR A 581 38.52 14.42 -10.23
CA THR A 581 39.24 13.23 -9.73
C THR A 581 38.31 12.03 -9.52
N ASN A 582 38.92 10.84 -9.39
CA ASN A 582 38.26 9.60 -8.94
C ASN A 582 36.97 9.21 -9.69
N GLY A 583 36.93 9.49 -10.98
CA GLY A 583 35.83 9.13 -11.85
C GLY A 583 35.71 7.63 -12.09
N TYR A 584 34.50 7.10 -12.05
CA TYR A 584 34.21 5.72 -12.43
C TYR A 584 32.81 5.57 -13.00
N VAL A 585 32.57 4.46 -13.69
CA VAL A 585 31.27 4.15 -14.30
C VAL A 585 30.69 2.89 -13.71
N THR A 586 29.37 2.85 -13.57
CA THR A 586 28.64 1.68 -13.12
C THR A 586 27.60 1.26 -14.14
N PHE A 587 27.37 -0.04 -14.27
CA PHE A 587 26.25 -0.62 -15.00
C PHE A 587 25.32 -1.24 -13.96
N ASN A 588 24.08 -0.75 -13.88
CA ASN A 588 23.09 -1.18 -12.88
C ASN A 588 23.65 -1.18 -11.43
N GLY A 589 24.48 -0.18 -11.09
CA GLY A 589 25.06 -0.02 -9.76
C GLY A 589 26.39 -0.76 -9.51
N VAL A 590 26.81 -1.65 -10.42
CA VAL A 590 28.10 -2.35 -10.33
C VAL A 590 29.16 -1.58 -11.11
N GLN A 591 30.31 -1.29 -10.50
CA GLN A 591 31.40 -0.58 -11.16
C GLN A 591 32.04 -1.44 -12.26
N TYR A 592 32.31 -0.81 -13.42
CA TYR A 592 33.07 -1.38 -14.52
C TYR A 592 34.23 -0.45 -14.89
N GLY A 593 35.38 -1.04 -15.19
CA GLY A 593 36.61 -0.31 -15.46
C GLY A 593 37.29 0.25 -14.19
N ALA A 594 38.53 0.69 -14.36
CA ALA A 594 39.31 1.32 -13.28
C ALA A 594 38.87 2.77 -13.07
N THR A 595 39.03 3.26 -11.84
CA THR A 595 38.86 4.66 -11.49
C THR A 595 39.89 5.53 -12.22
N LYS A 596 39.47 6.66 -12.80
CA LYS A 596 40.29 7.59 -13.60
C LYS A 596 39.87 9.05 -13.33
N SER A 597 40.76 10.01 -13.57
CA SER A 597 40.33 11.41 -13.64
C SER A 597 39.40 11.64 -14.83
N LEU A 598 38.28 12.34 -14.62
CA LEU A 598 37.34 12.73 -15.66
C LEU A 598 37.84 14.00 -16.35
N SER A 599 38.45 13.82 -17.51
CA SER A 599 39.00 14.87 -18.35
C SER A 599 37.91 15.77 -18.93
N THR A 600 38.26 17.03 -19.18
CA THR A 600 37.34 18.04 -19.68
C THR A 600 37.61 18.45 -21.13
N GLY A 601 36.54 18.61 -21.92
CA GLY A 601 36.65 18.95 -23.34
C GLY A 601 37.00 20.43 -23.57
N GLY A 602 38.16 20.71 -24.17
CA GLY A 602 38.58 22.08 -24.56
C GLY A 602 40.04 22.45 -24.27
N SER A 603 40.82 21.59 -23.59
CA SER A 603 42.26 21.82 -23.39
C SER A 603 43.06 21.44 -24.63
N THR A 604 44.11 22.21 -24.96
CA THR A 604 45.11 21.91 -26.00
C THR A 604 45.98 20.68 -25.67
N THR A 605 45.75 20.05 -24.51
CA THR A 605 46.41 18.83 -24.02
C THR A 605 45.40 18.03 -23.17
N GLY A 606 44.79 16.99 -23.76
CA GLY A 606 43.92 15.99 -23.08
C GLY A 606 42.47 16.45 -22.83
N GLY A 607 41.42 15.72 -23.16
CA GLY A 607 41.26 14.34 -23.65
C GLY A 607 39.84 13.90 -23.25
N ASP A 608 39.22 12.96 -23.96
CA ASP A 608 38.04 12.28 -23.44
C ASP A 608 38.48 11.18 -22.44
N THR A 609 37.65 10.84 -21.46
CA THR A 609 37.93 9.76 -20.51
C THR A 609 37.27 8.48 -20.96
N THR A 610 38.07 7.53 -21.44
CA THR A 610 37.61 6.21 -21.86
C THR A 610 37.71 5.20 -20.72
N PHE A 611 36.61 4.54 -20.38
CA PHE A 611 36.56 3.42 -19.45
C PHE A 611 36.42 2.13 -20.26
N THR A 612 37.32 1.17 -20.02
CA THR A 612 37.16 -0.19 -20.54
C THR A 612 36.12 -0.92 -19.70
N VAL A 613 34.98 -1.27 -20.30
CA VAL A 613 33.81 -1.83 -19.59
C VAL A 613 33.59 -3.31 -19.90
N ASN A 614 33.91 -3.79 -21.11
CA ASN A 614 33.70 -5.18 -21.52
C ASN A 614 32.33 -5.76 -21.12
N TYR A 615 31.27 -4.99 -21.33
CA TYR A 615 29.91 -5.31 -20.90
C TYR A 615 29.08 -5.85 -22.06
N THR A 616 28.45 -7.03 -21.91
CA THR A 616 27.54 -7.59 -22.92
C THR A 616 26.09 -7.28 -22.56
N THR A 617 25.38 -6.62 -23.47
CA THR A 617 23.97 -6.26 -23.28
C THR A 617 23.04 -7.42 -23.61
N THR A 618 21.80 -7.36 -23.10
CA THR A 618 20.71 -8.28 -23.49
C THR A 618 19.69 -7.50 -24.31
N PRO A 619 19.31 -7.96 -25.52
CA PRO A 619 18.30 -7.31 -26.33
C PRO A 619 16.99 -7.11 -25.57
N GLY A 620 16.33 -5.97 -25.79
CA GLY A 620 15.06 -5.62 -25.16
C GLY A 620 15.14 -5.27 -23.67
N THR A 621 16.31 -5.41 -23.03
CA THR A 621 16.49 -5.12 -21.60
C THR A 621 17.32 -3.84 -21.42
N PRO A 622 16.72 -2.72 -20.96
CA PRO A 622 17.45 -1.49 -20.72
C PRO A 622 18.49 -1.63 -19.60
N VAL A 623 19.64 -0.98 -19.75
CA VAL A 623 20.73 -0.96 -18.78
C VAL A 623 21.03 0.48 -18.38
N THR A 624 21.18 0.71 -17.08
CA THR A 624 21.55 2.01 -16.55
C THR A 624 23.07 2.16 -16.47
N VAL A 625 23.61 3.20 -17.07
CA VAL A 625 25.02 3.60 -16.91
C VAL A 625 25.09 4.87 -16.07
N ALA A 626 25.75 4.82 -14.91
CA ALA A 626 25.94 5.99 -14.04
C ALA A 626 27.42 6.35 -13.91
N VAL A 627 27.73 7.65 -13.97
CA VAL A 627 29.09 8.20 -13.86
C VAL A 627 29.23 8.90 -12.52
N TYR A 628 30.25 8.53 -11.76
CA TYR A 628 30.59 9.11 -10.47
C TYR A 628 31.94 9.82 -10.54
N GLY A 629 32.21 10.74 -9.62
CA GLY A 629 33.52 11.37 -9.44
C GLY A 629 33.55 12.34 -8.25
N ASP A 630 34.75 12.83 -7.94
CA ASP A 630 34.97 13.79 -6.86
C ASP A 630 34.95 15.22 -7.41
N VAL A 631 34.33 16.15 -6.67
CA VAL A 631 34.22 17.58 -7.05
C VAL A 631 35.51 18.32 -6.67
N VAL A 632 36.64 17.76 -7.09
CA VAL A 632 38.00 18.22 -6.82
C VAL A 632 38.82 18.07 -8.09
N SER A 633 39.64 19.08 -8.40
CA SER A 633 40.55 19.07 -9.54
C SER A 633 41.61 17.97 -9.38
N SER A 634 41.91 17.28 -10.48
CA SER A 634 43.00 16.30 -10.56
C SER A 634 44.37 16.91 -10.86
N ASP A 635 44.40 18.21 -11.15
CA ASP A 635 45.61 19.00 -11.36
C ASP A 635 45.69 20.08 -10.27
N SER A 636 46.77 20.07 -9.50
CA SER A 636 47.04 21.01 -8.41
C SER A 636 47.17 22.47 -8.85
N SER A 637 47.33 22.73 -10.15
CA SER A 637 47.41 24.07 -10.74
C SER A 637 46.02 24.71 -10.91
N TYR A 638 44.94 23.93 -10.76
CA TYR A 638 43.56 24.36 -10.93
C TYR A 638 42.70 23.99 -9.71
N SER A 639 41.70 24.80 -9.41
CA SER A 639 40.73 24.55 -8.34
C SER A 639 39.29 24.63 -8.86
N VAL A 640 38.42 23.81 -8.28
CA VAL A 640 36.96 23.92 -8.47
C VAL A 640 36.43 24.97 -7.50
N HIS A 641 35.49 25.81 -7.93
CA HIS A 641 34.91 26.88 -7.13
C HIS A 641 33.39 26.80 -7.09
N THR A 642 32.79 27.42 -6.07
CA THR A 642 31.35 27.66 -6.03
C THR A 642 30.91 28.49 -7.24
N GLY A 643 29.84 28.05 -7.90
CA GLY A 643 29.31 28.67 -9.11
C GLY A 643 29.70 27.95 -10.41
N ASP A 644 30.74 27.11 -10.40
CA ASP A 644 31.16 26.33 -11.57
C ASP A 644 30.03 25.39 -12.02
N LYS A 645 29.88 25.19 -13.34
CA LYS A 645 28.84 24.33 -13.93
C LYS A 645 29.45 23.05 -14.48
N VAL A 646 29.01 21.90 -13.98
CA VAL A 646 29.51 20.57 -14.37
C VAL A 646 28.47 19.88 -15.25
N LYS A 647 28.87 19.45 -16.45
CA LYS A 647 28.05 18.60 -17.32
C LYS A 647 28.88 17.42 -17.83
N VAL A 648 28.35 16.20 -17.71
CA VAL A 648 28.97 15.01 -18.31
C VAL A 648 28.29 14.70 -19.64
N THR A 649 29.08 14.35 -20.65
CA THR A 649 28.63 13.94 -21.98
C THR A 649 29.18 12.55 -22.27
N MET A 650 28.33 11.59 -22.59
CA MET A 650 28.78 10.31 -23.16
C MET A 650 29.05 10.54 -24.65
N LYS A 651 30.30 10.40 -25.05
CA LYS A 651 30.75 10.75 -26.40
C LYS A 651 30.37 9.66 -27.39
N ALA A 652 29.91 10.10 -28.56
CA ALA A 652 29.77 9.23 -29.71
C ALA A 652 31.10 8.49 -29.95
N ALA A 653 31.00 7.18 -30.14
CA ALA A 653 32.15 6.31 -30.36
C ALA A 653 32.03 5.60 -31.70
N THR A 654 33.14 5.08 -32.20
CA THR A 654 33.18 4.28 -33.43
C THR A 654 33.66 2.89 -33.11
N SER A 655 32.85 1.88 -33.45
CA SER A 655 33.22 0.46 -33.34
C SER A 655 33.67 0.05 -31.92
N ASN A 656 33.04 0.59 -30.89
CA ASN A 656 33.33 0.23 -29.49
C ASN A 656 32.38 -0.85 -28.94
N GLY A 657 31.35 -1.24 -29.69
CA GLY A 657 30.55 -2.43 -29.46
C GLY A 657 30.73 -3.46 -30.57
N GLN A 658 30.43 -4.72 -30.27
CA GLN A 658 30.38 -5.80 -31.26
C GLN A 658 29.19 -6.72 -31.00
N GLY A 659 28.39 -7.02 -32.02
CA GLY A 659 27.34 -8.04 -31.94
C GLY A 659 27.94 -9.41 -31.68
N THR A 660 27.44 -10.15 -30.69
CA THR A 660 28.05 -11.43 -30.28
C THR A 660 27.76 -12.58 -31.24
N VAL A 661 26.74 -12.44 -32.09
CA VAL A 661 26.34 -13.45 -33.08
C VAL A 661 26.84 -13.04 -34.47
N SER A 662 26.58 -11.81 -34.91
CA SER A 662 26.96 -11.32 -36.24
C SER A 662 28.43 -10.93 -36.36
N GLY A 663 29.08 -10.59 -35.23
CA GLY A 663 30.43 -10.03 -35.22
C GLY A 663 30.53 -8.59 -35.74
N GLN A 664 29.41 -7.96 -36.12
CA GLN A 664 29.40 -6.58 -36.63
C GLN A 664 29.77 -5.58 -35.54
N MET A 665 30.51 -4.55 -35.95
CA MET A 665 30.85 -3.45 -35.07
C MET A 665 29.65 -2.50 -34.90
N VAL A 666 29.38 -2.12 -33.65
CA VAL A 666 28.28 -1.24 -33.25
C VAL A 666 28.89 -0.01 -32.57
N ASN A 667 28.32 1.17 -32.83
CA ASN A 667 28.69 2.41 -32.17
C ASN A 667 27.82 2.61 -30.93
N VAL A 668 28.43 2.78 -29.75
CA VAL A 668 27.71 2.99 -28.47
C VAL A 668 28.30 4.17 -27.69
N PRO A 669 27.60 5.32 -27.56
CA PRO A 669 26.40 5.73 -28.27
C PRO A 669 26.56 5.67 -29.79
N ASN A 670 25.44 5.72 -30.50
CA ASN A 670 25.44 5.98 -31.94
C ASN A 670 26.21 7.27 -32.26
N SER A 671 26.35 7.65 -33.54
CA SER A 671 27.21 8.77 -33.99
C SER A 671 26.91 10.17 -33.40
N ILE A 672 26.03 10.28 -32.40
CA ILE A 672 25.65 11.48 -31.66
C ILE A 672 26.05 11.34 -30.19
N SER A 673 26.75 12.33 -29.64
CA SER A 673 27.07 12.37 -28.20
C SER A 673 25.84 12.72 -27.38
N VAL A 674 25.72 12.15 -26.17
CA VAL A 674 24.55 12.32 -25.30
C VAL A 674 24.93 13.11 -24.06
N ASP A 675 24.36 14.31 -23.92
CA ASP A 675 24.54 15.17 -22.76
C ASP A 675 23.68 14.71 -21.57
N ALA A 676 24.26 14.75 -20.37
CA ALA A 676 23.51 14.68 -19.11
C ALA A 676 23.01 16.08 -18.70
N ASN A 677 22.45 16.19 -17.49
CA ASN A 677 22.10 17.49 -16.92
C ASN A 677 23.37 18.27 -16.55
N GLU A 678 23.26 19.61 -16.58
CA GLU A 678 24.24 20.51 -16.00
C GLU A 678 23.91 20.76 -14.53
N MET A 679 24.91 20.67 -13.65
CA MET A 679 24.79 20.90 -12.21
C MET A 679 25.72 22.01 -11.77
N THR A 680 25.33 22.78 -10.75
CA THR A 680 26.17 23.86 -10.21
C THR A 680 26.95 23.36 -9.01
N VAL A 681 28.22 23.68 -8.93
CA VAL A 681 29.00 23.50 -7.71
C VAL A 681 28.57 24.54 -6.68
N ALA A 682 28.22 24.12 -5.48
CA ALA A 682 27.78 24.95 -4.37
C ALA A 682 28.57 24.63 -3.10
N ALA A 683 28.71 25.61 -2.22
CA ALA A 683 29.17 25.41 -0.85
C ALA A 683 28.01 25.71 0.11
N GLY A 684 27.97 25.01 1.24
CA GLY A 684 27.06 25.33 2.34
C GLY A 684 27.41 26.66 3.00
N GLY A 685 26.53 27.13 3.88
CA GLY A 685 26.74 28.36 4.62
C GLY A 685 25.77 28.51 5.79
N LEU A 686 25.99 29.50 6.65
CA LEU A 686 25.10 29.88 7.75
C LEU A 686 24.40 31.23 7.52
N ASN A 687 24.60 31.86 6.36
CA ASN A 687 23.91 33.11 6.01
C ASN A 687 22.38 32.90 6.05
N GLY A 688 21.65 33.74 6.78
CA GLY A 688 20.21 33.59 7.01
C GLY A 688 19.78 32.36 7.82
N ALA A 689 20.71 31.57 8.38
CA ALA A 689 20.39 30.35 9.11
C ALA A 689 19.79 30.60 10.49
N LEU A 690 20.14 31.73 11.12
CA LEU A 690 19.70 32.08 12.45
C LEU A 690 18.44 32.95 12.39
N THR A 691 17.45 32.64 13.21
CA THR A 691 16.22 33.42 13.32
C THR A 691 15.76 33.48 14.77
N LYS A 692 15.07 34.56 15.16
CA LYS A 692 14.43 34.67 16.47
C LYS A 692 13.27 33.66 16.57
N THR A 693 13.18 32.91 17.66
CA THR A 693 12.07 31.96 17.86
C THR A 693 10.75 32.71 18.07
N ALA A 694 9.77 32.51 17.18
CA ALA A 694 8.53 33.29 17.15
C ALA A 694 7.58 33.02 18.33
N ASN A 695 7.59 31.80 18.87
CA ASN A 695 6.73 31.41 20.00
C ASN A 695 7.25 31.92 21.37
N TYR A 696 8.49 32.40 21.42
CA TYR A 696 9.04 33.09 22.59
C TYR A 696 8.94 34.60 22.34
N GLY A 697 7.86 35.21 22.81
CA GLY A 697 7.61 36.65 22.66
C GLY A 697 8.52 37.51 23.56
N ASN A 698 8.46 38.83 23.38
CA ASN A 698 9.05 39.77 24.34
C ASN A 698 8.42 39.55 25.72
N GLN A 699 9.21 39.72 26.78
CA GLN A 699 8.78 39.45 28.14
C GLN A 699 8.86 40.70 29.01
N SER A 700 7.94 40.79 29.97
CA SER A 700 8.02 41.71 31.11
C SER A 700 8.11 40.89 32.38
N THR A 701 9.08 41.18 33.24
CA THR A 701 9.33 40.39 34.45
C THR A 701 9.74 41.28 35.62
N VAL A 702 9.46 40.84 36.85
CA VAL A 702 10.01 41.46 38.05
C VAL A 702 11.49 41.11 38.19
N VAL A 703 12.24 41.97 38.88
CA VAL A 703 13.65 41.75 39.17
C VAL A 703 13.87 41.68 40.70
N PRO A 704 14.85 40.90 41.20
CA PRO A 704 15.79 40.06 40.46
C PRO A 704 15.15 38.75 39.95
N GLN A 705 15.81 38.09 38.98
CA GLN A 705 15.46 36.74 38.52
C GLN A 705 16.70 35.84 38.58
N THR A 706 16.49 34.56 38.85
CA THR A 706 17.55 33.54 38.72
C THR A 706 17.22 32.59 37.58
N ASN A 707 18.20 32.24 36.77
CA ASN A 707 18.08 31.29 35.67
C ASN A 707 16.99 31.65 34.66
N TYR A 708 16.92 32.94 34.31
CA TYR A 708 15.91 33.50 33.43
C TYR A 708 16.30 33.36 31.96
N LYS A 709 15.37 32.90 31.10
CA LYS A 709 15.59 32.80 29.65
C LYS A 709 15.52 34.20 29.03
N LEU A 710 16.66 34.76 28.63
CA LEU A 710 16.72 36.09 28.02
C LEU A 710 16.31 36.06 26.55
N ALA A 711 16.63 34.99 25.82
CA ALA A 711 16.26 34.87 24.41
C ALA A 711 16.24 33.42 23.91
N SER A 712 15.61 33.25 22.75
CA SER A 712 15.53 32.00 22.01
C SER A 712 15.68 32.24 20.51
N PHE A 713 16.51 31.42 19.89
CA PHE A 713 16.80 31.45 18.46
C PHE A 713 16.64 30.05 17.84
N GLN A 714 16.35 30.00 16.55
CA GLN A 714 16.41 28.79 15.74
C GLN A 714 17.57 28.91 14.75
N LEU A 715 18.51 27.97 14.82
CA LEU A 715 19.64 27.83 13.92
C LEU A 715 19.37 26.70 12.92
N ASN A 716 19.25 27.03 11.64
CA ASN A 716 18.88 26.12 10.57
C ASN A 716 20.10 25.69 9.74
N GLY A 717 20.30 24.39 9.54
CA GLY A 717 21.29 23.86 8.61
C GLY A 717 20.94 24.20 7.16
N ASN A 718 21.95 24.48 6.33
CA ASN A 718 21.75 24.76 4.91
C ASN A 718 21.32 23.51 4.12
N SER A 719 21.08 23.64 2.82
CA SER A 719 20.61 22.54 1.97
C SER A 719 21.73 21.75 1.27
N THR A 720 22.97 22.22 1.31
CA THR A 720 24.11 21.69 0.55
C THR A 720 24.89 20.66 1.37
N GLU A 721 25.37 21.05 2.55
CA GLU A 721 26.25 20.24 3.39
C GLU A 721 26.14 20.59 4.87
N ASP A 722 26.61 19.68 5.73
CA ASP A 722 26.67 19.89 7.17
C ASP A 722 27.68 21.01 7.52
N VAL A 723 27.47 21.66 8.65
CA VAL A 723 28.36 22.71 9.16
C VAL A 723 28.82 22.36 10.56
N ASN A 724 30.13 22.32 10.79
CA ASN A 724 30.70 22.21 12.12
C ASN A 724 30.69 23.59 12.79
N ILE A 725 29.75 23.81 13.70
CA ILE A 725 29.63 25.03 14.49
C ILE A 725 30.79 25.08 15.48
N ASN A 726 31.51 26.20 15.46
CA ASN A 726 32.72 26.40 16.26
C ASN A 726 32.59 27.51 17.30
N THR A 727 31.76 28.53 17.06
CA THR A 727 31.61 29.67 17.97
C THR A 727 30.17 30.17 17.98
N ILE A 728 29.65 30.44 19.17
CA ILE A 728 28.43 31.23 19.38
C ILE A 728 28.85 32.52 20.07
N SER A 729 28.43 33.68 19.57
CA SER A 729 28.62 34.98 20.21
C SER A 729 27.28 35.59 20.58
N VAL A 730 27.17 36.15 21.78
CA VAL A 730 25.97 36.85 22.26
C VAL A 730 26.36 38.22 22.80
N ASP A 731 25.68 39.24 22.33
CA ASP A 731 25.81 40.63 22.77
C ASP A 731 24.54 41.07 23.52
N PHE A 732 24.68 42.03 24.42
CA PHE A 732 23.60 42.50 25.29
C PHE A 732 23.46 44.01 25.17
N THR A 733 22.30 44.47 24.71
CA THR A 733 22.05 45.89 24.42
C THR A 733 20.79 46.36 25.13
N SER A 734 20.87 47.51 25.81
CA SER A 734 19.69 48.19 26.37
C SER A 734 18.79 48.70 25.24
N VAL A 735 17.48 48.59 25.41
CA VAL A 735 16.47 48.97 24.41
C VAL A 735 15.75 50.25 24.82
N THR A 736 15.29 50.31 26.07
CA THR A 736 14.61 51.49 26.63
C THR A 736 15.29 51.86 27.94
N HIS A 737 15.80 53.09 28.03
CA HIS A 737 16.68 53.61 29.09
C HIS A 737 17.98 52.79 29.29
N ASP A 738 18.94 53.32 30.04
CA ASP A 738 20.33 52.80 30.05
C ASP A 738 20.63 51.87 31.25
N THR A 739 19.66 51.63 32.12
CA THR A 739 19.85 50.99 33.43
C THR A 739 19.56 49.49 33.47
N PHE A 740 18.98 48.88 32.41
CA PHE A 740 19.00 47.42 32.25
C PHE A 740 20.03 47.06 31.18
N ASN A 741 21.23 46.64 31.61
CA ASN A 741 22.33 46.32 30.72
C ASN A 741 23.12 45.08 31.17
N TYR A 742 24.22 44.79 30.48
CA TYR A 742 25.05 43.61 30.73
C TYR A 742 25.63 43.53 32.16
N GLN A 743 25.75 44.66 32.87
CA GLN A 743 26.26 44.69 34.26
C GLN A 743 25.23 44.15 35.26
N ASP A 744 23.95 44.15 34.88
CA ASP A 744 22.87 43.59 35.69
C ASP A 744 22.71 42.08 35.46
N LEU A 745 23.53 41.48 34.59
CA LEU A 745 23.52 40.06 34.30
C LEU A 745 24.68 39.34 34.98
N SER A 746 24.38 38.19 35.56
CA SER A 746 25.38 37.23 36.02
C SER A 746 25.02 35.82 35.58
N ASN A 747 25.98 34.89 35.68
CA ASN A 747 25.76 33.49 35.32
C ASN A 747 25.18 33.27 33.90
N VAL A 748 25.62 34.07 32.92
CA VAL A 748 25.14 33.96 31.54
C VAL A 748 25.63 32.66 30.91
N TYR A 749 24.72 31.90 30.29
CA TYR A 749 25.06 30.71 29.52
C TYR A 749 24.13 30.50 28.32
N VAL A 750 24.57 29.68 27.37
CA VAL A 750 23.79 29.29 26.19
C VAL A 750 23.40 27.81 26.29
N MET A 751 22.19 27.48 25.89
CA MET A 751 21.76 26.11 25.60
C MET A 751 21.82 25.93 24.09
N TYR A 752 22.60 24.95 23.60
CA TYR A 752 22.56 24.50 22.21
C TYR A 752 21.77 23.20 22.15
N GLY A 753 20.52 23.27 21.71
CA GLY A 753 19.54 22.21 21.93
C GLY A 753 19.41 21.91 23.43
N SER A 754 19.65 20.65 23.82
CA SER A 754 19.67 20.22 25.22
C SER A 754 21.03 20.43 25.93
N THR A 755 22.06 20.87 25.22
CA THR A 755 23.43 20.97 25.76
C THR A 755 23.67 22.33 26.39
N LYS A 756 23.91 22.37 27.70
CA LYS A 756 24.35 23.57 28.41
C LYS A 756 25.82 23.88 28.12
N LEU A 757 26.11 25.05 27.59
CA LEU A 757 27.47 25.56 27.41
C LEU A 757 28.01 26.19 28.70
N ALA A 758 29.31 26.43 28.75
CA ALA A 758 29.99 26.97 29.94
C ALA A 758 29.35 28.28 30.42
N THR A 759 29.15 28.43 31.73
CA THR A 759 28.62 29.66 32.31
C THR A 759 29.70 30.74 32.40
N LYS A 760 29.41 31.95 31.94
CA LYS A 760 30.28 33.11 32.07
C LYS A 760 30.00 33.84 33.39
N ALA A 761 31.04 33.96 34.21
CA ALA A 761 31.01 34.73 35.46
C ALA A 761 31.18 36.24 35.24
N THR A 762 31.73 36.65 34.10
CA THR A 762 31.86 38.06 33.70
C THR A 762 31.21 38.23 32.34
N VAL A 763 30.30 39.19 32.24
CA VAL A 763 29.53 39.52 31.04
C VAL A 763 30.04 40.84 30.49
N GLY A 764 30.31 40.91 29.20
CA GLY A 764 30.59 42.17 28.49
C GLY A 764 29.37 42.65 27.71
N ALA A 765 29.35 43.92 27.33
CA ALA A 765 28.34 44.45 26.41
C ALA A 765 28.35 43.71 25.06
N SER A 766 29.55 43.36 24.57
CA SER A 766 29.76 42.62 23.33
C SER A 766 30.85 41.54 23.46
N ASN A 767 30.92 40.66 22.46
CA ASN A 767 31.91 39.60 22.30
C ASN A 767 31.87 38.51 23.38
N ASN A 768 30.68 38.19 23.92
CA ASN A 768 30.57 37.04 24.81
C ASN A 768 30.53 35.77 23.95
N THR A 769 31.68 35.10 23.83
CA THR A 769 31.82 33.93 22.95
C THR A 769 31.89 32.59 23.69
N TRP A 770 31.35 31.55 23.07
CA TRP A 770 31.49 30.15 23.48
C TRP A 770 32.10 29.36 22.33
N SER A 771 33.26 28.76 22.57
CA SER A 771 33.84 27.79 21.65
C SER A 771 33.13 26.44 21.80
N ILE A 772 32.62 25.91 20.69
CA ILE A 772 31.94 24.62 20.63
C ILE A 772 32.49 23.79 19.45
N SER A 773 32.08 22.54 19.34
CA SER A 773 32.40 21.67 18.21
C SER A 773 31.21 20.76 17.94
N GLN A 774 30.16 21.32 17.35
CA GLN A 774 28.89 20.62 17.10
C GLN A 774 28.58 20.61 15.62
N THR A 775 28.18 19.47 15.07
CA THR A 775 27.74 19.37 13.67
C THR A 775 26.27 19.76 13.56
N LEU A 776 26.00 20.87 12.89
CA LEU A 776 24.68 21.23 12.40
C LEU A 776 24.44 20.50 11.07
N ALA A 777 23.61 19.47 11.09
CA ALA A 777 23.27 18.73 9.90
C ALA A 777 22.51 19.60 8.88
N LYS A 778 22.74 19.40 7.59
CA LYS A 778 21.98 20.05 6.53
C LYS A 778 20.48 19.76 6.67
N ASN A 779 19.65 20.75 6.37
CA ASN A 779 18.18 20.68 6.50
C ASN A 779 17.68 20.31 7.91
N SER A 780 18.45 20.61 8.97
CA SER A 780 18.03 20.43 10.37
C SER A 780 17.86 21.77 11.08
N THR A 781 17.19 21.79 12.22
CA THR A 781 17.02 22.98 13.05
C THR A 781 17.39 22.67 14.49
N VAL A 782 18.18 23.54 15.11
CA VAL A 782 18.54 23.48 16.53
C VAL A 782 18.08 24.75 17.22
N GLU A 783 17.35 24.61 18.33
CA GLU A 783 17.02 25.73 19.21
C GLU A 783 18.25 26.14 20.01
N VAL A 784 18.52 27.44 20.06
CA VAL A 784 19.64 28.02 20.81
C VAL A 784 19.09 29.09 21.76
N ASP A 785 19.21 28.86 23.06
CA ASP A 785 18.65 29.74 24.07
C ASP A 785 19.73 30.42 24.90
N VAL A 786 19.45 31.63 25.36
CA VAL A 786 20.33 32.40 26.26
C VAL A 786 19.67 32.52 27.63
N TYR A 787 20.40 32.18 28.68
CA TYR A 787 19.95 32.25 30.07
C TYR A 787 20.89 33.12 30.91
N ALA A 788 20.37 33.77 31.95
CA ALA A 788 21.14 34.54 32.91
C ALA A 788 20.40 34.72 34.25
N ASP A 789 21.13 35.10 35.29
CA ASP A 789 20.55 35.73 36.48
C ASP A 789 20.47 37.25 36.25
N ILE A 790 19.33 37.85 36.59
CA ILE A 790 19.03 39.28 36.47
C ILE A 790 19.11 39.92 37.87
N GLY A 791 19.92 40.96 38.03
CA GLY A 791 20.13 41.68 39.28
C GLY A 791 18.94 42.55 39.71
N SER A 792 18.95 43.00 40.98
CA SER A 792 17.83 43.74 41.58
C SER A 792 17.89 45.27 41.40
N ALA A 793 18.94 45.81 40.78
CA ALA A 793 19.19 47.27 40.69
C ALA A 793 18.48 47.95 39.50
N ILE A 794 17.71 47.20 38.71
CA ILE A 794 17.07 47.68 37.48
C ILE A 794 15.75 48.41 37.80
N THR A 795 15.51 49.54 37.12
CA THR A 795 14.28 50.32 37.30
C THR A 795 13.15 49.74 36.45
N SER A 796 11.91 49.76 36.98
CA SER A 796 10.73 49.33 36.21
C SER A 796 10.54 50.21 34.96
N GLY A 797 10.31 49.58 33.81
CA GLY A 797 10.18 50.22 32.50
C GLY A 797 11.45 50.13 31.65
N ASP A 798 12.60 49.81 32.25
CA ASP A 798 13.84 49.60 31.52
C ASP A 798 13.83 48.24 30.82
N SER A 799 14.51 48.14 29.68
CA SER A 799 14.54 46.89 28.92
C SER A 799 15.85 46.65 28.19
N MET A 800 16.12 45.39 27.92
CA MET A 800 17.29 44.95 27.15
C MET A 800 16.93 43.89 26.11
N LYS A 801 17.83 43.63 25.18
CA LYS A 801 17.77 42.52 24.22
C LYS A 801 19.12 41.84 24.09
N THR A 802 19.10 40.60 23.64
CA THR A 802 20.29 39.86 23.21
C THR A 802 20.44 39.93 21.69
N THR A 803 21.65 39.97 21.16
CA THR A 803 21.92 39.80 19.71
C THR A 803 22.90 38.64 19.55
N MET A 804 22.61 37.69 18.65
CA MET A 804 23.42 36.48 18.47
C MET A 804 24.02 36.38 17.06
N THR A 805 25.25 35.89 16.99
CA THR A 805 25.89 35.40 15.76
C THR A 805 26.48 34.01 16.00
N VAL A 806 26.43 33.14 15.00
CA VAL A 806 27.02 31.79 15.06
C VAL A 806 27.99 31.62 13.90
N SER A 807 29.17 31.06 14.16
CA SER A 807 30.17 30.73 13.14
C SER A 807 30.46 29.23 13.09
N GLY A 808 30.84 28.76 11.90
CA GLY A 808 31.21 27.39 11.67
C GLY A 808 32.08 27.21 10.42
N ILE A 809 32.49 25.98 10.18
CA ILE A 809 33.20 25.55 8.98
C ILE A 809 32.36 24.46 8.31
N THR A 810 32.07 24.62 7.02
CA THR A 810 31.37 23.60 6.25
C THR A 810 32.18 22.31 6.16
N VAL A 811 31.52 21.15 6.27
CA VAL A 811 32.19 19.86 6.46
C VAL A 811 32.97 19.40 5.22
N SER A 812 32.41 19.56 4.02
CA SER A 812 33.04 19.13 2.77
C SER A 812 33.86 20.25 2.14
N SER A 813 33.26 21.43 1.96
CA SER A 813 33.93 22.55 1.26
C SER A 813 34.98 23.29 2.10
N GLY A 814 35.07 23.01 3.41
CA GLY A 814 36.09 23.59 4.30
C GLY A 814 36.02 25.12 4.41
N THR A 815 34.86 25.72 4.12
CA THR A 815 34.65 27.16 4.04
C THR A 815 34.16 27.69 5.37
N SER A 816 34.81 28.76 5.88
CA SER A 816 34.35 29.48 7.06
C SER A 816 33.06 30.24 6.74
N THR A 817 32.06 30.15 7.60
CA THR A 817 30.76 30.81 7.40
C THR A 817 30.17 31.27 8.72
N ASN A 818 29.41 32.36 8.67
CA ASN A 818 28.76 32.97 9.82
C ASN A 818 27.29 33.23 9.51
N THR A 819 26.47 33.26 10.54
CA THR A 819 25.13 33.85 10.47
C THR A 819 25.23 35.36 10.45
N ASP A 820 24.18 36.02 9.99
CA ASP A 820 23.96 37.42 10.31
C ASP A 820 23.71 37.60 11.82
N ALA A 821 23.88 38.82 12.31
CA ALA A 821 23.52 39.18 13.67
C ALA A 821 22.00 39.25 13.80
N VAL A 822 21.43 38.48 14.74
CA VAL A 822 19.98 38.40 14.93
C VAL A 822 19.62 38.87 16.33
N ASP A 823 18.69 39.82 16.42
CA ASP A 823 18.12 40.26 17.67
C ASP A 823 17.13 39.23 18.24
N GLY A 824 17.26 38.96 19.54
CA GLY A 824 16.38 38.10 20.32
C GLY A 824 15.16 38.84 20.89
N GLN A 825 14.64 38.34 22.00
CA GLN A 825 13.51 38.91 22.71
C GLN A 825 13.93 40.18 23.49
N THR A 826 13.01 41.15 23.55
CA THR A 826 13.15 42.28 24.49
C THR A 826 12.62 41.83 25.85
N ILE A 827 13.45 41.98 26.88
CA ILE A 827 13.11 41.69 28.28
C ILE A 827 13.03 43.02 29.02
N ALA A 828 11.85 43.33 29.55
CA ALA A 828 11.58 44.55 30.31
C ALA A 828 11.44 44.24 31.80
N ALA A 829 12.07 45.07 32.65
CA ALA A 829 11.80 45.08 34.07
C ALA A 829 10.42 45.71 34.31
N ALA A 830 9.57 45.05 35.10
CA ALA A 830 8.23 45.50 35.41
C ALA A 830 7.90 45.26 36.89
N THR A 831 6.90 45.96 37.41
CA THR A 831 6.34 45.67 38.73
C THR A 831 5.33 44.52 38.65
N GLY A 832 5.39 43.61 39.63
CA GLY A 832 4.34 42.63 39.88
C GLY A 832 3.10 43.31 40.47
N THR A 833 1.91 42.85 40.09
CA THR A 833 0.66 43.27 40.73
C THR A 833 -0.28 42.09 40.93
N ILE A 834 -1.16 42.17 41.92
CA ILE A 834 -2.29 41.27 42.11
C ILE A 834 -3.58 42.08 42.30
N SER A 835 -4.69 41.59 41.78
CA SER A 835 -6.00 42.25 41.85
C SER A 835 -7.12 41.30 42.21
N GLU A 836 -8.11 41.80 42.94
CA GLU A 836 -9.24 41.03 43.47
C GLU A 836 -10.60 41.51 42.92
N ALA A 837 -11.45 40.57 42.55
CA ALA A 837 -12.81 40.82 42.08
C ALA A 837 -13.79 39.77 42.62
N VAL A 838 -15.09 40.12 42.66
CA VAL A 838 -16.14 39.09 42.79
C VAL A 838 -16.15 38.30 41.48
N ASP A 839 -16.07 36.97 41.57
CA ASP A 839 -16.06 36.11 40.39
C ASP A 839 -17.47 35.91 39.85
N ALA A 840 -17.60 35.69 38.54
CA ALA A 840 -18.90 35.47 37.89
C ALA A 840 -19.59 34.16 38.37
N SER A 841 -18.84 33.21 38.93
CA SER A 841 -19.39 32.01 39.58
C SER A 841 -20.00 32.26 40.96
N SER A 842 -19.84 33.48 41.51
CA SER A 842 -20.48 33.85 42.77
C SER A 842 -22.01 33.76 42.62
N PRO A 843 -22.73 33.13 43.58
CA PRO A 843 -24.18 33.01 43.50
C PRO A 843 -24.89 34.37 43.38
N VAL A 844 -26.00 34.38 42.64
CA VAL A 844 -26.96 35.50 42.61
C VAL A 844 -27.75 35.56 43.91
N ALA A 845 -28.47 36.67 44.13
CA ALA A 845 -29.27 36.83 45.34
C ALA A 845 -30.31 35.70 45.46
N SER A 846 -30.45 35.11 46.64
CA SER A 846 -31.37 33.99 46.86
C SER A 846 -31.88 33.90 48.30
N ILE A 847 -33.01 33.21 48.47
CA ILE A 847 -33.45 32.69 49.76
C ILE A 847 -32.99 31.24 49.93
N VAL A 848 -32.58 30.89 51.14
CA VAL A 848 -32.11 29.54 51.49
C VAL A 848 -32.68 29.11 52.84
N ALA A 849 -32.97 27.82 53.00
CA ALA A 849 -33.31 27.28 54.31
C ALA A 849 -32.06 27.04 55.16
N GLY A 850 -32.19 27.21 56.48
CA GLY A 850 -31.17 26.88 57.48
C GLY A 850 -30.81 25.38 57.50
N ASN A 851 -29.89 25.01 58.39
CA ASN A 851 -29.38 23.64 58.53
C ASN A 851 -28.80 23.02 57.23
N GLN A 852 -28.21 23.85 56.38
CA GLN A 852 -27.58 23.43 55.12
C GLN A 852 -26.23 24.12 54.93
N THR A 853 -25.36 23.54 54.10
CA THR A 853 -24.16 24.25 53.62
C THR A 853 -24.43 24.80 52.23
N LYS A 854 -24.18 26.09 52.02
CA LYS A 854 -24.38 26.77 50.73
C LYS A 854 -23.18 27.64 50.39
N THR A 855 -22.79 27.65 49.12
CA THR A 855 -21.87 28.67 48.60
C THR A 855 -22.56 30.02 48.70
N ALA A 856 -21.89 31.01 49.28
CA ALA A 856 -22.39 32.37 49.44
C ALA A 856 -21.60 33.39 48.62
N ALA A 857 -20.34 33.12 48.29
CA ALA A 857 -19.52 33.99 47.45
C ALA A 857 -18.42 33.24 46.70
N ALA A 858 -17.95 33.81 45.60
CA ALA A 858 -16.70 33.43 44.95
C ALA A 858 -15.88 34.69 44.58
N PHE A 859 -14.57 34.64 44.81
CA PHE A 859 -13.64 35.75 44.59
C PHE A 859 -12.49 35.32 43.70
N LYS A 860 -12.16 36.15 42.70
CA LYS A 860 -11.07 35.94 41.75
C LYS A 860 -9.87 36.82 42.11
N PHE A 861 -8.70 36.21 42.16
CA PHE A 861 -7.40 36.84 42.35
C PHE A 861 -6.59 36.71 41.06
N THR A 862 -6.09 37.81 40.50
CA THR A 862 -5.35 37.81 39.22
C THR A 862 -4.00 38.47 39.40
N ALA A 863 -2.93 37.74 39.12
CA ALA A 863 -1.55 38.22 39.22
C ALA A 863 -0.98 38.60 37.84
N THR A 864 -0.17 39.65 37.78
CA THR A 864 0.50 40.14 36.56
C THR A 864 1.99 40.29 36.83
N ASN A 865 2.84 39.85 35.88
CA ASN A 865 4.32 39.92 35.91
C ASN A 865 5.03 39.15 37.05
N ASP A 866 4.32 38.74 38.11
CA ASP A 866 4.90 38.05 39.26
C ASP A 866 3.95 36.98 39.83
N ASN A 867 4.52 35.98 40.49
CA ASN A 867 3.78 35.01 41.28
C ASN A 867 3.47 35.60 42.66
N TYR A 868 2.28 35.31 43.17
CA TYR A 868 1.87 35.70 44.52
C TYR A 868 1.37 34.49 45.30
N THR A 869 1.60 34.49 46.60
CA THR A 869 1.03 33.53 47.54
C THR A 869 0.08 34.26 48.48
N ILE A 870 -1.20 33.91 48.47
CA ILE A 870 -2.18 34.44 49.43
C ILE A 870 -1.92 33.80 50.79
N THR A 871 -1.69 34.64 51.80
CA THR A 871 -1.36 34.23 53.17
C THR A 871 -2.50 34.47 54.15
N ASP A 872 -3.24 35.57 54.00
CA ASP A 872 -4.42 35.86 54.82
C ASP A 872 -5.60 36.31 53.95
N LEU A 873 -6.82 35.91 54.31
CA LEU A 873 -8.07 36.42 53.75
C LEU A 873 -9.04 36.78 54.87
N THR A 874 -9.64 37.96 54.80
CA THR A 874 -10.62 38.46 55.77
C THR A 874 -11.95 38.72 55.08
N PHE A 875 -13.01 38.15 55.64
CA PHE A 875 -14.39 38.30 55.20
C PHE A 875 -15.24 38.92 56.29
N THR A 876 -16.24 39.71 55.91
CA THR A 876 -17.32 40.14 56.80
C THR A 876 -18.65 39.56 56.35
N LEU A 877 -19.49 39.19 57.32
CA LEU A 877 -20.86 38.74 57.10
C LEU A 877 -21.81 39.86 57.55
N ALA A 878 -22.80 40.22 56.72
CA ALA A 878 -23.80 41.22 57.10
C ALA A 878 -24.65 40.75 58.31
N GLY A 879 -24.97 39.46 58.34
CA GLY A 879 -25.58 38.76 59.46
C GLY A 879 -24.88 37.41 59.69
N ALA A 880 -24.64 37.08 60.95
CA ALA A 880 -23.88 35.90 61.35
C ALA A 880 -24.63 35.00 62.32
N THR A 881 -25.82 35.39 62.80
CA THR A 881 -26.54 34.64 63.83
C THR A 881 -27.07 33.30 63.32
N THR A 882 -27.26 33.21 62.00
CA THR A 882 -27.67 32.01 61.27
C THR A 882 -26.50 31.18 60.72
N VAL A 883 -25.24 31.55 60.99
CA VAL A 883 -24.05 30.89 60.42
C VAL A 883 -23.27 30.15 61.49
N ASN A 884 -23.12 28.83 61.34
CA ASN A 884 -22.32 27.97 62.22
C ASN A 884 -20.84 27.92 61.78
N SER A 885 -20.59 27.88 60.48
CA SER A 885 -19.24 27.76 59.93
C SER A 885 -19.05 28.56 58.64
N VAL A 886 -17.84 29.07 58.44
CA VAL A 886 -17.37 29.67 57.19
C VAL A 886 -16.25 28.80 56.66
N ASN A 887 -16.44 28.21 55.47
CA ASN A 887 -15.48 27.34 54.81
C ASN A 887 -14.90 28.09 53.60
N LEU A 888 -13.58 28.26 53.59
CA LEU A 888 -12.84 28.74 52.42
C LEU A 888 -12.53 27.55 51.52
N MET A 889 -12.93 27.63 50.25
CA MET A 889 -12.85 26.55 49.28
C MET A 889 -11.92 26.89 48.12
N ASP A 890 -11.14 25.91 47.68
CA ASP A 890 -10.41 25.91 46.41
C ASP A 890 -10.97 24.79 45.53
N GLY A 891 -11.79 25.17 44.55
CA GLY A 891 -12.64 24.23 43.84
C GLY A 891 -13.58 23.48 44.81
N SER A 892 -13.47 22.16 44.85
CA SER A 892 -14.24 21.30 45.78
C SER A 892 -13.54 21.05 47.13
N THR A 893 -12.31 21.54 47.31
CA THR A 893 -11.50 21.26 48.51
C THR A 893 -11.68 22.35 49.54
N VAL A 894 -11.95 21.98 50.80
CA VAL A 894 -11.94 22.91 51.92
C VAL A 894 -10.48 23.25 52.26
N VAL A 895 -10.08 24.50 52.07
CA VAL A 895 -8.74 25.00 52.43
C VAL A 895 -8.66 25.27 53.94
N ALA A 896 -9.71 25.86 54.51
CA ALA A 896 -9.80 26.13 55.93
C ALA A 896 -11.25 26.36 56.36
N THR A 897 -11.55 26.11 57.64
CA THR A 897 -12.86 26.34 58.26
C THR A 897 -12.71 27.20 59.51
N LYS A 898 -13.65 28.13 59.71
CA LYS A 898 -13.82 28.93 60.93
C LYS A 898 -15.27 28.88 61.40
N GLY A 899 -15.53 29.21 62.67
CA GLY A 899 -16.89 29.42 63.16
C GLY A 899 -17.52 30.67 62.56
N GLY A 900 -18.85 30.74 62.52
CA GLY A 900 -19.56 31.94 62.08
C GLY A 900 -19.32 33.14 63.01
N ALA A 901 -18.97 34.28 62.42
CA ALA A 901 -18.78 35.55 63.13
C ALA A 901 -18.96 36.71 62.13
N ALA A 902 -19.24 37.91 62.64
CA ALA A 902 -19.39 39.12 61.81
C ALA A 902 -18.12 39.44 60.99
N THR A 903 -16.95 39.05 61.49
CA THR A 903 -15.67 39.11 60.76
C THR A 903 -14.93 37.79 60.95
N VAL A 904 -14.48 37.21 59.83
CA VAL A 904 -13.74 35.94 59.79
C VAL A 904 -12.44 36.14 59.04
N THR A 905 -11.33 35.92 59.73
CA THR A 905 -9.98 35.94 59.13
C THR A 905 -9.41 34.53 59.07
N PHE A 906 -8.99 34.12 57.88
CA PHE A 906 -8.14 32.96 57.64
C PHE A 906 -6.69 33.45 57.53
N SER A 907 -5.79 32.87 58.32
CA SER A 907 -4.37 33.23 58.33
C SER A 907 -3.49 32.00 58.14
N GLY A 908 -2.26 32.21 57.66
CA GLY A 908 -1.30 31.12 57.42
C GLY A 908 -1.66 30.26 56.21
N LEU A 909 -2.39 30.83 55.24
CA LEU A 909 -2.69 30.22 53.96
C LEU A 909 -1.42 30.11 53.10
N ASN A 910 -1.43 29.15 52.17
CA ASN A 910 -0.37 28.95 51.19
C ASN A 910 -1.01 28.70 49.82
N ILE A 911 -1.73 29.70 49.30
CA ILE A 911 -2.49 29.57 48.05
C ILE A 911 -1.75 30.34 46.95
N ALA A 912 -1.18 29.61 46.00
CA ALA A 912 -0.44 30.21 44.88
C ALA A 912 -1.38 30.81 43.82
N VAL A 913 -1.04 32.01 43.35
CA VAL A 913 -1.59 32.68 42.18
C VAL A 913 -0.43 32.88 41.19
N PRO A 914 -0.38 32.13 40.09
CA PRO A 914 0.74 32.20 39.16
C PRO A 914 0.74 33.52 38.38
N SER A 915 1.93 33.99 37.99
CA SER A 915 2.14 35.18 37.18
C SER A 915 1.34 35.11 35.88
N ASN A 916 0.67 36.21 35.54
CA ASN A 916 -0.21 36.32 34.37
C ASN A 916 -1.37 35.30 34.39
N GLY A 917 -1.75 34.84 35.59
CA GLY A 917 -2.80 33.87 35.83
C GLY A 917 -3.77 34.32 36.92
N SER A 918 -4.79 33.50 37.17
CA SER A 918 -5.81 33.81 38.18
C SER A 918 -6.23 32.58 38.99
N LYS A 919 -6.69 32.82 40.21
CA LYS A 919 -7.21 31.82 41.15
C LYS A 919 -8.59 32.25 41.65
N VAL A 920 -9.56 31.33 41.67
CA VAL A 920 -10.89 31.58 42.24
C VAL A 920 -11.03 30.79 43.53
N LEU A 921 -11.44 31.47 44.60
CA LEU A 921 -11.74 30.86 45.90
C LEU A 921 -13.21 31.14 46.24
N SER A 922 -13.92 30.14 46.74
CA SER A 922 -15.32 30.31 47.14
C SER A 922 -15.48 30.22 48.66
N VAL A 923 -16.52 30.88 49.16
CA VAL A 923 -16.89 30.88 50.57
C VAL A 923 -18.21 30.14 50.70
N GLN A 924 -18.19 29.04 51.45
CA GLN A 924 -19.38 28.29 51.83
C GLN A 924 -19.75 28.59 53.28
N LEU A 925 -21.03 28.88 53.51
CA LEU A 925 -21.60 29.06 54.83
C LEU A 925 -22.33 27.78 55.24
N GLY A 926 -21.94 27.22 56.38
CA GLY A 926 -22.74 26.22 57.09
C GLY A 926 -23.78 26.94 57.92
N LEU A 927 -25.04 26.86 57.50
CA LEU A 927 -26.17 27.54 58.11
C LEU A 927 -26.73 26.73 59.28
N GLY A 928 -27.07 27.41 60.37
CA GLY A 928 -27.65 26.82 61.58
C GLY A 928 -29.18 26.78 61.58
N THR A 929 -29.74 26.46 62.74
CA THR A 929 -31.20 26.47 62.98
C THR A 929 -31.72 27.91 63.03
N VAL A 930 -32.87 28.14 62.39
CA VAL A 930 -33.61 29.41 62.38
C VAL A 930 -34.92 29.22 63.15
N GLY A 931 -35.28 30.16 64.02
CA GLY A 931 -36.49 30.11 64.84
C GLY A 931 -36.29 30.70 66.24
N ALA A 932 -37.36 30.73 67.04
CA ALA A 932 -37.37 31.35 68.37
C ALA A 932 -36.19 30.90 69.26
N GLY A 933 -35.39 31.86 69.73
CA GLY A 933 -34.19 31.62 70.57
C GLY A 933 -32.95 31.13 69.81
N THR A 934 -33.04 30.98 68.48
CA THR A 934 -31.94 30.63 67.56
C THR A 934 -31.86 31.68 66.43
N GLY A 935 -31.22 31.38 65.29
CA GLY A 935 -30.98 32.36 64.21
C GLY A 935 -32.26 33.07 63.73
N THR A 936 -32.09 34.30 63.23
CA THR A 936 -33.19 35.18 62.80
C THR A 936 -33.65 34.83 61.39
N SER A 937 -34.96 34.70 61.17
CA SER A 937 -35.51 34.49 59.83
C SER A 937 -35.33 35.72 58.95
N GLY A 938 -35.05 35.52 57.66
CA GLY A 938 -34.77 36.58 56.69
C GLY A 938 -33.43 37.30 56.90
N GLU A 939 -32.50 36.78 57.71
CA GLU A 939 -31.19 37.41 57.93
C GLU A 939 -30.33 37.38 56.65
N ASP A 940 -29.80 38.54 56.22
CA ASP A 940 -28.88 38.63 55.07
C ASP A 940 -27.47 38.19 55.51
N THR A 941 -27.02 37.03 55.02
CA THR A 941 -25.68 36.49 55.28
C THR A 941 -24.62 36.94 54.27
N LYS A 942 -24.89 38.01 53.50
CA LYS A 942 -23.98 38.58 52.49
C LYS A 942 -22.53 38.56 52.94
N VAL A 943 -21.69 37.93 52.11
CA VAL A 943 -20.24 37.83 52.31
C VAL A 943 -19.54 38.96 51.55
N THR A 944 -18.69 39.70 52.25
CA THR A 944 -17.80 40.71 51.64
C THR A 944 -16.35 40.34 51.92
N LEU A 945 -15.52 40.26 50.88
CA LEU A 945 -14.06 40.19 51.04
C LEU A 945 -13.55 41.60 51.40
N THR A 946 -13.01 41.74 52.60
CA THR A 946 -12.61 43.04 53.19
C THR A 946 -11.11 43.18 53.39
N GLY A 947 -10.35 42.07 53.35
CA GLY A 947 -8.90 42.13 53.40
C GLY A 947 -8.23 40.92 52.78
N ALA A 948 -7.08 41.15 52.15
CA ALA A 948 -6.20 40.10 51.66
C ALA A 948 -4.74 40.45 51.98
N LYS A 949 -3.93 39.46 52.33
CA LYS A 949 -2.47 39.59 52.35
C LYS A 949 -1.86 38.59 51.39
N TYR A 950 -0.84 39.03 50.67
CA TYR A 950 -0.13 38.22 49.70
C TYR A 950 1.36 38.51 49.74
N THR A 951 2.16 37.50 49.42
CA THR A 951 3.61 37.59 49.33
C THR A 951 4.04 37.34 47.88
N SER A 952 4.81 38.25 47.30
CA SER A 952 5.38 38.15 45.95
C SER A 952 6.47 37.08 45.87
N SER A 953 6.95 36.75 44.66
CA SER A 953 8.07 35.80 44.49
C SER A 953 9.38 36.30 45.10
N THR A 954 9.52 37.62 45.27
CA THR A 954 10.66 38.29 45.91
C THR A 954 10.55 38.37 47.44
N GLY A 955 9.48 37.82 48.03
CA GLY A 955 9.26 37.81 49.48
C GLY A 955 8.66 39.11 50.04
N VAL A 956 8.27 40.06 49.18
CA VAL A 956 7.58 41.28 49.61
C VAL A 956 6.14 40.92 49.96
N THR A 957 5.73 41.23 51.19
CA THR A 957 4.34 41.05 51.62
C THR A 957 3.60 42.36 51.51
N ASP A 958 2.45 42.32 50.84
CA ASP A 958 1.56 43.45 50.64
C ASP A 958 0.15 43.11 51.15
N HIS A 959 -0.64 44.14 51.45
CA HIS A 959 -1.96 44.02 52.03
C HIS A 959 -2.97 44.89 51.31
N SER A 960 -4.12 44.31 50.98
CA SER A 960 -5.24 45.04 50.40
C SER A 960 -6.32 45.27 51.46
N SER A 961 -6.78 46.51 51.60
CA SER A 961 -8.09 46.81 52.21
C SER A 961 -9.15 46.80 51.11
N LEU A 962 -10.15 45.95 51.24
CA LEU A 962 -11.09 45.60 50.17
C LEU A 962 -12.54 45.89 50.57
N ASN A 963 -13.41 45.96 49.57
CA ASN A 963 -14.86 46.01 49.75
C ASN A 963 -15.53 45.30 48.56
N LYS A 964 -15.29 44.00 48.42
CA LYS A 964 -15.85 43.18 47.35
C LYS A 964 -17.03 42.39 47.90
N ALA A 965 -18.23 42.94 47.78
CA ALA A 965 -19.45 42.33 48.30
C ALA A 965 -20.08 41.39 47.28
N ALA A 966 -20.40 40.16 47.69
CA ALA A 966 -21.21 39.23 46.91
C ALA A 966 -22.72 39.59 46.99
N SER A 967 -23.54 38.81 46.30
CA SER A 967 -25.01 38.94 46.39
C SER A 967 -25.54 38.60 47.78
N SER A 968 -26.71 39.14 48.14
CA SER A 968 -27.39 38.78 49.39
C SER A 968 -27.85 37.32 49.41
N MET A 969 -27.75 36.68 50.57
CA MET A 969 -28.31 35.36 50.81
C MET A 969 -29.14 35.40 52.09
N TYR A 970 -30.46 35.39 51.93
CA TYR A 970 -31.41 35.50 53.04
C TYR A 970 -31.77 34.12 53.58
N VAL A 971 -31.61 33.93 54.89
CA VAL A 971 -31.75 32.61 55.52
C VAL A 971 -33.07 32.51 56.26
N PHE A 972 -33.85 31.47 55.97
CA PHE A 972 -35.16 31.19 56.57
C PHE A 972 -35.15 29.80 57.23
N LYS A 973 -36.13 29.49 58.08
CA LYS A 973 -36.31 28.15 58.64
C LYS A 973 -36.66 27.13 57.56
N SER A 974 -37.54 27.51 56.65
CA SER A 974 -37.98 26.76 55.48
C SER A 974 -38.23 27.76 54.34
N VAL A 975 -38.18 27.30 53.08
CA VAL A 975 -38.40 28.18 51.91
C VAL A 975 -39.35 27.53 50.89
N PRO A 976 -40.23 28.31 50.26
CA PRO A 976 -41.14 27.80 49.24
C PRO A 976 -40.48 27.75 47.86
N THR A 977 -41.02 26.86 47.04
CA THR A 977 -40.88 26.80 45.60
C THR A 977 -42.28 26.69 45.02
N ILE A 978 -42.55 27.42 43.93
CA ILE A 978 -43.84 27.37 43.25
C ILE A 978 -43.56 26.93 41.83
N THR A 979 -44.34 26.05 41.22
CA THR A 979 -44.07 25.61 39.84
C THR A 979 -45.37 25.35 39.09
N ASN A 980 -45.45 25.80 37.84
CA ASN A 980 -46.56 25.47 36.97
C ASN A 980 -46.70 23.95 36.79
N VAL A 981 -47.93 23.46 36.88
CA VAL A 981 -48.30 22.07 36.57
C VAL A 981 -49.24 22.10 35.37
N ALA A 982 -49.13 21.13 34.47
CA ALA A 982 -49.91 21.11 33.23
C ALA A 982 -51.42 21.22 33.50
N LEU A 983 -52.08 22.10 32.74
CA LEU A 983 -53.53 22.25 32.78
C LEU A 983 -54.21 20.93 32.37
N PRO A 984 -55.39 20.59 32.95
CA PRO A 984 -56.17 19.42 32.53
C PRO A 984 -56.61 19.49 31.05
N THR A 985 -56.73 20.70 30.52
CA THR A 985 -57.02 20.98 29.10
C THR A 985 -56.46 22.36 28.74
N THR A 986 -56.04 22.54 27.50
CA THR A 986 -55.67 23.84 26.93
C THR A 986 -56.78 24.40 26.03
N VAL A 987 -57.94 23.75 25.98
CA VAL A 987 -59.08 24.17 25.16
C VAL A 987 -59.96 25.13 25.93
N LEU A 988 -60.25 26.30 25.35
CA LEU A 988 -61.18 27.27 25.91
C LEU A 988 -62.64 26.88 25.58
N SER A 989 -63.47 26.76 26.61
CA SER A 989 -64.91 26.53 26.49
C SER A 989 -65.67 27.35 27.51
N ALA A 990 -66.95 27.63 27.24
CA ALA A 990 -67.82 28.29 28.19
C ALA A 990 -68.12 27.37 29.40
N GLY A 991 -68.35 27.97 30.56
CA GLY A 991 -68.56 27.27 31.83
C GLY A 991 -67.33 27.35 32.76
N VAL A 992 -67.37 26.59 33.86
CA VAL A 992 -66.28 26.57 34.86
C VAL A 992 -65.05 25.86 34.29
N GLN A 993 -63.98 26.63 34.06
CA GLN A 993 -62.72 26.15 33.52
C GLN A 993 -61.61 26.23 34.58
N THR A 994 -60.62 25.33 34.49
CA THR A 994 -59.36 25.46 35.22
C THR A 994 -58.45 26.41 34.45
N LEU A 995 -58.16 27.57 35.01
CA LEU A 995 -57.38 28.63 34.34
C LEU A 995 -55.91 28.66 34.76
N ALA A 996 -55.58 28.10 35.92
CA ALA A 996 -54.21 27.84 36.34
C ALA A 996 -54.13 26.55 37.16
N LYS A 997 -53.02 25.81 37.04
CA LYS A 997 -52.66 24.71 37.92
C LYS A 997 -51.20 24.82 38.33
N PHE A 998 -50.89 24.80 39.61
CA PHE A 998 -49.52 24.98 40.10
C PHE A 998 -49.28 24.15 41.35
N GLN A 999 -48.01 23.89 41.65
CA GLN A 999 -47.57 23.23 42.86
C GLN A 999 -46.91 24.26 43.76
N VAL A 1000 -47.24 24.25 45.05
CA VAL A 1000 -46.46 24.92 46.09
C VAL A 1000 -45.75 23.85 46.91
N SER A 1001 -44.45 23.99 47.11
CA SER A 1001 -43.61 23.01 47.79
C SER A 1001 -42.59 23.68 48.70
N SER A 1002 -42.46 23.15 49.92
CA SER A 1002 -41.39 23.47 50.87
C SER A 1002 -40.02 22.92 50.47
N GLY A 1003 -39.95 22.13 49.38
CA GLY A 1003 -38.72 21.48 48.92
C GLY A 1003 -38.10 20.50 49.93
N GLY A 1004 -38.88 20.03 50.91
CA GLY A 1004 -38.39 19.17 52.00
C GLY A 1004 -37.57 19.91 53.06
N THR A 1005 -37.59 21.24 53.08
CA THR A 1005 -36.84 22.07 54.05
C THR A 1005 -37.55 22.25 55.40
N GLY A 1006 -38.83 21.91 55.48
CA GLY A 1006 -39.68 22.07 56.67
C GLY A 1006 -41.13 22.31 56.27
N THR A 1007 -41.91 22.88 57.18
CA THR A 1007 -43.26 23.39 56.88
C THR A 1007 -43.17 24.85 56.45
N ILE A 1008 -43.90 25.23 55.41
CA ILE A 1008 -44.19 26.63 55.07
C ILE A 1008 -45.70 26.84 55.12
N SER A 1009 -46.13 28.06 55.40
CA SER A 1009 -47.54 28.46 55.28
C SER A 1009 -47.70 29.54 54.23
N TRP A 1010 -48.83 29.58 53.53
CA TRP A 1010 -49.19 30.72 52.67
C TRP A 1010 -50.51 31.35 53.11
N GLY A 1011 -50.63 32.65 52.89
CA GLY A 1011 -51.79 33.46 53.28
C GLY A 1011 -52.44 34.19 52.10
N GLU A 1012 -51.69 34.42 51.02
CA GLU A 1012 -52.20 35.10 49.82
C GLU A 1012 -51.54 34.57 48.55
N ILE A 1013 -52.33 34.43 47.48
CA ILE A 1013 -51.86 34.13 46.12
C ILE A 1013 -52.64 34.99 45.12
N ASP A 1014 -51.91 35.73 44.29
CA ASP A 1014 -52.48 36.60 43.27
C ASP A 1014 -52.22 36.09 41.86
N PHE A 1015 -53.26 36.13 41.04
CA PHE A 1015 -53.20 35.75 39.64
C PHE A 1015 -53.50 36.95 38.75
N THR A 1016 -52.70 37.13 37.71
CA THR A 1016 -53.04 37.99 36.58
C THR A 1016 -53.75 37.14 35.53
N VAL A 1017 -55.00 37.47 35.22
CA VAL A 1017 -55.85 36.78 34.24
C VAL A 1017 -56.16 37.73 33.07
N ASN A 1018 -55.70 37.36 31.88
CA ASN A 1018 -55.91 38.12 30.65
C ASN A 1018 -56.81 37.34 29.69
N ALA A 1019 -57.95 37.92 29.30
CA ALA A 1019 -58.89 37.33 28.35
C ALA A 1019 -58.93 38.14 27.05
N SER A 1020 -59.04 37.46 25.91
CA SER A 1020 -59.26 38.12 24.61
C SER A 1020 -60.60 38.85 24.55
N THR A 1021 -60.68 39.93 23.76
CA THR A 1021 -61.89 40.74 23.59
C THR A 1021 -63.14 39.91 23.33
N GLY A 1022 -64.18 40.11 24.15
CA GLY A 1022 -65.47 39.40 24.03
C GLY A 1022 -65.60 38.17 24.93
N VAL A 1023 -64.52 37.65 25.51
CA VAL A 1023 -64.54 36.60 26.54
C VAL A 1023 -64.64 37.24 27.93
N THR A 1024 -65.53 36.73 28.78
CA THR A 1024 -65.65 37.16 30.18
C THR A 1024 -65.20 36.05 31.11
N VAL A 1025 -64.58 36.41 32.24
CA VAL A 1025 -64.24 35.50 33.34
C VAL A 1025 -64.78 36.06 34.64
N ASP A 1026 -65.45 35.23 35.44
CA ASP A 1026 -65.97 35.59 36.75
C ASP A 1026 -65.87 34.43 37.74
N THR A 1027 -66.33 34.65 38.98
CA THR A 1027 -66.46 33.63 40.04
C THR A 1027 -65.17 32.82 40.32
N PRO A 1028 -64.04 33.48 40.66
CA PRO A 1028 -62.80 32.77 40.99
C PRO A 1028 -62.94 31.93 42.26
N THR A 1029 -62.45 30.69 42.21
CA THR A 1029 -62.32 29.79 43.35
C THR A 1029 -61.00 29.04 43.28
N LEU A 1030 -60.30 28.90 44.41
CA LEU A 1030 -59.08 28.11 44.53
C LEU A 1030 -59.41 26.73 45.09
N TRP A 1031 -58.85 25.69 44.46
CA TRP A 1031 -59.09 24.31 44.84
C TRP A 1031 -57.78 23.59 45.13
N ASP A 1032 -57.85 22.68 46.10
CA ASP A 1032 -56.88 21.64 46.31
C ASP A 1032 -57.05 20.61 45.18
N ALA A 1033 -56.07 20.55 44.28
CA ALA A 1033 -56.12 19.69 43.11
C ALA A 1033 -55.90 18.22 43.48
N ASP A 1034 -55.24 17.93 44.60
CA ASP A 1034 -54.95 16.59 45.07
C ASP A 1034 -56.17 15.99 45.80
N ALA A 1035 -56.85 16.80 46.62
CA ALA A 1035 -58.06 16.40 47.33
C ALA A 1035 -59.35 16.59 46.51
N GLY A 1036 -59.31 17.37 45.42
CA GLY A 1036 -60.48 17.67 44.59
C GLY A 1036 -61.54 18.53 45.28
N THR A 1037 -61.17 19.27 46.33
CA THR A 1037 -62.08 20.11 47.14
C THR A 1037 -61.66 21.58 47.06
N GLN A 1038 -62.62 22.50 47.23
CA GLN A 1038 -62.29 23.93 47.34
C GLN A 1038 -61.46 24.16 48.60
N VAL A 1039 -60.42 24.99 48.54
CA VAL A 1039 -59.55 25.27 49.69
C VAL A 1039 -60.38 25.98 50.77
N ALA A 1040 -60.43 25.40 51.97
CA ALA A 1040 -61.18 25.96 53.08
C ALA A 1040 -60.58 27.32 53.54
N ASN A 1041 -61.44 28.23 54.01
CA ASN A 1041 -61.06 29.54 54.54
C ASN A 1041 -60.30 30.45 53.56
N VAL A 1042 -60.39 30.20 52.26
CA VAL A 1042 -59.81 31.04 51.21
C VAL A 1042 -60.93 31.74 50.44
N THR A 1043 -60.84 33.06 50.33
CA THR A 1043 -61.74 33.87 49.51
C THR A 1043 -60.96 34.40 48.31
N CYS A 1044 -61.45 34.12 47.11
CA CYS A 1044 -60.90 34.67 45.87
C CYS A 1044 -61.82 35.76 45.31
N SER A 1045 -61.26 36.88 44.87
CA SER A 1045 -62.01 38.00 44.31
C SER A 1045 -61.29 38.66 43.14
N GLY A 1046 -62.03 39.36 42.27
CA GLY A 1046 -61.51 39.98 41.06
C GLY A 1046 -61.69 39.14 39.79
N THR A 1047 -61.36 39.73 38.64
CA THR A 1047 -61.52 39.10 37.32
C THR A 1047 -60.26 39.19 36.46
N THR A 1048 -59.49 40.29 36.57
CA THR A 1048 -58.20 40.47 35.89
C THR A 1048 -57.02 40.34 36.85
N ALA A 1049 -57.13 40.93 38.05
CA ALA A 1049 -56.26 40.63 39.18
C ALA A 1049 -57.09 39.82 40.16
N VAL A 1050 -56.86 38.51 40.20
CA VAL A 1050 -57.57 37.59 41.09
C VAL A 1050 -56.74 37.40 42.33
N VAL A 1051 -57.23 37.93 43.45
CA VAL A 1051 -56.57 37.85 44.76
C VAL A 1051 -57.25 36.76 45.57
N CYS A 1052 -56.49 35.73 45.99
CA CYS A 1052 -56.97 34.65 46.84
C CYS A 1052 -56.30 34.73 48.21
N THR A 1053 -57.03 35.27 49.19
CA THR A 1053 -56.53 35.46 50.56
C THR A 1053 -57.15 34.44 51.51
N SER A 1054 -56.34 33.90 52.42
CA SER A 1054 -56.78 33.01 53.49
C SER A 1054 -56.92 33.75 54.82
N ILE A 1055 -57.92 33.35 55.63
CA ILE A 1055 -58.09 33.83 57.01
C ILE A 1055 -57.49 32.87 58.04
N THR A 1056 -56.89 31.77 57.59
CA THR A 1056 -56.16 30.80 58.42
C THR A 1056 -54.91 30.35 57.67
N ASP A 1057 -53.91 29.86 58.40
CA ASP A 1057 -52.65 29.44 57.79
C ASP A 1057 -52.88 28.23 56.85
N GLN A 1058 -52.33 28.29 55.64
CA GLN A 1058 -52.37 27.20 54.67
C GLN A 1058 -51.03 26.47 54.67
N GLU A 1059 -50.87 25.56 55.63
CA GLU A 1059 -49.63 24.81 55.85
C GLU A 1059 -49.31 23.82 54.71
N ILE A 1060 -48.02 23.72 54.38
CA ILE A 1060 -47.46 22.83 53.37
C ILE A 1060 -46.19 22.19 53.92
N SER A 1061 -46.31 20.92 54.32
CA SER A 1061 -45.19 20.03 54.65
C SER A 1061 -44.94 19.07 53.48
N GLY A 1062 -43.97 19.40 52.62
CA GLY A 1062 -43.79 18.71 51.33
C GLY A 1062 -44.30 19.54 50.16
N ALA A 1063 -45.20 19.00 49.34
CA ALA A 1063 -45.72 19.66 48.14
C ALA A 1063 -47.23 19.46 48.00
N LYS A 1064 -47.93 20.48 47.50
CA LYS A 1064 -49.38 20.48 47.29
C LYS A 1064 -49.75 21.16 45.98
N ASN A 1065 -50.66 20.56 45.22
CA ASN A 1065 -51.14 21.11 43.94
C ASN A 1065 -52.43 21.90 44.14
N TYR A 1066 -52.49 23.08 43.50
CA TYR A 1066 -53.63 23.97 43.51
C TYR A 1066 -54.13 24.22 42.09
N ILE A 1067 -55.45 24.43 41.94
CA ILE A 1067 -56.06 24.90 40.69
C ILE A 1067 -56.93 26.14 40.94
N LEU A 1068 -56.76 27.15 40.09
CA LEU A 1068 -57.69 28.28 39.98
C LEU A 1068 -58.80 27.90 39.00
N LYS A 1069 -60.05 27.94 39.45
CA LYS A 1069 -61.23 27.78 38.60
C LYS A 1069 -62.02 29.07 38.51
N MET A 1070 -62.44 29.43 37.31
CA MET A 1070 -63.32 30.57 37.03
C MET A 1070 -64.34 30.16 35.97
N ASN A 1071 -65.51 30.78 36.00
CA ASN A 1071 -66.52 30.59 34.96
C ASN A 1071 -66.21 31.49 33.75
N VAL A 1072 -66.06 30.86 32.58
CA VAL A 1072 -65.78 31.52 31.29
C VAL A 1072 -67.10 31.71 30.55
N GLY A 1073 -67.36 32.93 30.09
CA GLY A 1073 -68.55 33.32 29.35
C GLY A 1073 -68.26 34.27 28.19
N GLY A 1074 -69.30 34.93 27.68
CA GLY A 1074 -69.20 35.84 26.54
C GLY A 1074 -69.09 35.13 25.19
N THR A 1075 -68.59 35.85 24.17
CA THR A 1075 -68.45 35.35 22.80
C THR A 1075 -67.08 34.70 22.61
N ILE A 1076 -67.04 33.37 22.59
CA ILE A 1076 -65.79 32.60 22.41
C ILE A 1076 -65.61 32.21 20.94
N ALA A 1077 -64.97 33.09 20.16
CA ALA A 1077 -64.65 32.86 18.75
C ALA A 1077 -63.35 32.04 18.57
N SER A 1078 -63.10 31.54 17.35
CA SER A 1078 -61.83 30.88 17.01
C SER A 1078 -60.65 31.81 17.30
N GLY A 1079 -59.63 31.31 18.01
CA GLY A 1079 -58.47 32.11 18.44
C GLY A 1079 -58.69 32.96 19.70
N ALA A 1080 -59.88 32.90 20.32
CA ALA A 1080 -60.09 33.49 21.65
C ALA A 1080 -59.25 32.75 22.70
N TYR A 1081 -58.75 33.49 23.70
CA TYR A 1081 -57.90 32.92 24.75
C TYR A 1081 -58.20 33.49 26.13
N VAL A 1082 -57.83 32.72 27.15
CA VAL A 1082 -57.66 33.18 28.54
C VAL A 1082 -56.29 32.70 29.02
N SER A 1083 -55.48 33.62 29.54
CA SER A 1083 -54.10 33.39 29.97
C SER A 1083 -53.90 33.84 31.41
N THR A 1084 -53.28 32.99 32.24
CA THR A 1084 -53.13 33.22 33.68
C THR A 1084 -51.69 33.02 34.15
N ASN A 1085 -51.13 33.93 34.93
CA ASN A 1085 -49.82 33.79 35.59
C ASN A 1085 -49.82 34.37 37.01
N ILE A 1086 -48.79 34.06 37.79
CA ILE A 1086 -48.49 34.71 39.07
C ILE A 1086 -47.35 35.70 38.82
N ALA A 1087 -47.52 36.98 39.13
CA ALA A 1087 -46.46 37.98 38.95
C ALA A 1087 -45.38 37.83 40.05
N ASN A 1088 -44.19 38.42 39.88
CA ASN A 1088 -43.21 38.60 40.98
C ASN A 1088 -42.81 40.08 41.08
N PRO A 1089 -43.66 40.94 41.63
CA PRO A 1089 -43.42 42.38 41.58
C PRO A 1089 -42.61 42.87 42.80
N SER A 1090 -42.32 41.99 43.77
CA SER A 1090 -41.78 42.37 45.08
C SER A 1090 -40.29 42.68 45.09
N SER A 1091 -39.91 43.49 46.08
CA SER A 1091 -38.53 43.70 46.54
C SER A 1091 -38.38 43.13 47.95
N HIS A 1092 -37.14 42.93 48.43
CA HIS A 1092 -36.93 42.35 49.75
C HIS A 1092 -37.63 43.16 50.85
N VAL A 1093 -38.35 42.46 51.73
CA VAL A 1093 -38.88 42.99 52.99
C VAL A 1093 -38.42 42.10 54.14
N VAL A 1094 -38.18 42.71 55.30
CA VAL A 1094 -37.90 41.96 56.54
C VAL A 1094 -39.17 41.19 56.93
N PRO A 1095 -39.07 39.95 57.44
CA PRO A 1095 -40.23 39.20 57.91
C PRO A 1095 -41.10 40.03 58.87
N ALA A 1096 -42.40 40.04 58.65
CA ALA A 1096 -43.36 40.91 59.31
C ALA A 1096 -44.67 40.15 59.61
N THR A 1097 -45.71 40.86 60.07
CA THR A 1097 -47.05 40.27 60.18
C THR A 1097 -47.63 40.04 58.78
N PHE A 1098 -48.59 39.12 58.64
CA PHE A 1098 -49.22 38.86 57.34
C PHE A 1098 -49.74 40.13 56.67
N ALA A 1099 -50.39 41.02 57.44
CA ALA A 1099 -50.97 42.26 56.93
C ALA A 1099 -49.93 43.25 56.37
N ASP A 1100 -48.72 43.24 56.93
CA ASP A 1100 -47.62 44.09 56.48
C ASP A 1100 -46.86 43.44 55.31
N ALA A 1101 -46.70 42.12 55.33
CA ALA A 1101 -46.05 41.36 54.27
C ALA A 1101 -46.87 41.32 52.96
N SER A 1102 -48.21 41.32 53.05
CA SER A 1102 -49.10 41.40 51.89
C SER A 1102 -49.26 42.81 51.32
N GLY A 1103 -48.96 43.85 52.11
CA GLY A 1103 -49.20 45.25 51.72
C GLY A 1103 -50.67 45.69 51.83
N ALA A 1104 -51.52 44.93 52.55
CA ALA A 1104 -52.95 45.20 52.71
C ALA A 1104 -53.28 46.45 53.53
N ASN A 1105 -52.36 46.95 54.36
CA ASN A 1105 -52.46 48.27 54.97
C ASN A 1105 -51.78 49.29 54.06
N GLY A 1106 -52.53 50.26 53.53
CA GLY A 1106 -52.04 51.35 52.65
C GLY A 1106 -51.03 52.33 53.27
N GLY A 1107 -50.04 51.84 54.01
CA GLY A 1107 -48.90 52.55 54.56
C GLY A 1107 -47.65 52.38 53.71
N GLY A 1108 -47.62 52.98 52.52
CA GLY A 1108 -46.39 53.52 51.95
C GLY A 1108 -45.29 52.61 51.39
N ASN A 1109 -45.45 51.28 51.25
CA ASN A 1109 -44.49 50.45 50.49
C ASN A 1109 -45.17 49.82 49.26
N SER A 1110 -44.75 50.25 48.07
CA SER A 1110 -45.60 50.32 46.87
C SER A 1110 -45.49 49.14 45.90
N VAL A 1111 -45.49 47.89 46.37
CA VAL A 1111 -45.79 46.76 45.49
C VAL A 1111 -46.48 45.63 46.26
N ALA A 1112 -47.74 45.33 45.92
CA ALA A 1112 -48.47 44.22 46.50
C ALA A 1112 -47.80 42.89 46.11
N ALA A 1113 -47.50 42.06 47.10
CA ALA A 1113 -46.85 40.76 46.89
C ALA A 1113 -47.83 39.81 46.19
N SER A 1114 -47.38 39.08 45.17
CA SER A 1114 -48.26 38.12 44.49
C SER A 1114 -48.32 36.75 45.17
N PHE A 1115 -47.44 36.52 46.15
CA PHE A 1115 -47.48 35.37 47.02
C PHE A 1115 -46.93 35.73 48.41
N VAL A 1116 -47.73 35.53 49.45
CA VAL A 1116 -47.36 35.86 50.83
C VAL A 1116 -47.28 34.59 51.65
N TRP A 1117 -46.14 34.38 52.30
CA TRP A 1117 -45.81 33.10 52.93
C TRP A 1117 -45.02 33.25 54.23
N SER A 1118 -45.16 32.29 55.13
CA SER A 1118 -44.39 32.18 56.36
C SER A 1118 -43.50 30.95 56.33
N ASP A 1119 -42.31 31.08 56.93
CA ASP A 1119 -41.41 29.96 57.21
C ASP A 1119 -41.72 29.25 58.55
N GLU A 1120 -42.76 29.71 59.24
CA GLU A 1120 -43.23 29.23 60.55
C GLU A 1120 -42.13 29.23 61.61
N SER A 1121 -41.25 30.24 61.55
CA SER A 1121 -40.15 30.39 62.51
C SER A 1121 -40.60 30.88 63.89
N ALA A 1122 -41.78 31.50 63.99
CA ALA A 1122 -42.34 31.97 65.26
C ALA A 1122 -42.93 30.81 66.10
N THR A 1123 -42.83 30.93 67.43
CA THR A 1123 -43.50 29.99 68.34
C THR A 1123 -44.98 30.35 68.46
N GLY A 1124 -45.88 29.39 68.20
CA GLY A 1124 -47.32 29.66 68.15
C GLY A 1124 -47.71 30.50 66.94
N HIS A 1125 -47.18 30.15 65.77
CA HIS A 1125 -47.40 30.81 64.48
C HIS A 1125 -48.88 31.18 64.23
N SER A 1126 -49.10 32.35 63.65
CA SER A 1126 -50.41 32.82 63.18
C SER A 1126 -50.25 33.96 62.18
N LEU A 1127 -51.35 34.43 61.57
CA LEU A 1127 -51.35 35.66 60.76
C LEU A 1127 -50.80 36.93 61.47
N THR A 1128 -50.69 36.92 62.80
CA THR A 1128 -50.16 38.06 63.59
C THR A 1128 -48.70 37.91 64.01
N THR A 1129 -48.06 36.76 63.76
CA THR A 1129 -46.63 36.57 64.06
C THR A 1129 -45.75 37.26 63.02
N THR A 1130 -44.52 37.62 63.39
CA THR A 1130 -43.59 38.38 62.53
C THR A 1130 -42.65 37.46 61.75
N ASP A 1131 -43.20 36.45 61.09
CA ASP A 1131 -42.49 35.47 60.27
C ASP A 1131 -43.07 35.35 58.84
N TRP A 1132 -43.95 36.28 58.46
CA TRP A 1132 -44.51 36.38 57.10
C TRP A 1132 -43.62 37.21 56.16
N ASN A 1133 -43.58 36.77 54.91
CA ASN A 1133 -42.67 37.20 53.87
C ASN A 1133 -43.45 37.39 52.56
N ASN A 1134 -42.91 38.24 51.69
CA ASN A 1134 -43.41 38.39 50.32
C ASN A 1134 -42.73 37.40 49.35
N ASP A 1135 -43.08 37.51 48.07
CA ASP A 1135 -42.61 36.64 46.98
C ASP A 1135 -41.20 36.96 46.45
N TYR A 1136 -40.48 37.85 47.12
CA TYR A 1136 -39.12 38.23 46.72
C TYR A 1136 -38.19 37.00 46.71
N LEU A 1137 -37.61 36.70 45.55
CA LEU A 1137 -36.69 35.58 45.29
C LEU A 1137 -37.28 34.17 45.55
N VAL A 1138 -38.61 34.03 45.69
CA VAL A 1138 -39.27 32.72 45.71
C VAL A 1138 -38.99 32.01 44.39
N LYS A 1139 -38.44 30.80 44.49
CA LYS A 1139 -37.98 30.07 43.30
C LYS A 1139 -39.14 29.55 42.48
N ASN A 1140 -38.93 29.57 41.16
CA ASN A 1140 -39.82 29.02 40.13
C ASN A 1140 -41.22 29.67 40.06
N LEU A 1141 -41.43 30.83 40.72
CA LEU A 1141 -42.70 31.54 40.69
C LEU A 1141 -43.19 31.67 39.23
N PRO A 1142 -44.38 31.17 38.90
CA PRO A 1142 -44.80 30.97 37.51
C PRO A 1142 -45.20 32.29 36.86
N THR A 1143 -44.20 33.08 36.50
CA THR A 1143 -44.35 34.30 35.70
C THR A 1143 -44.79 34.00 34.27
N ASP A 1144 -44.55 32.78 33.80
CA ASP A 1144 -45.03 32.28 32.52
C ASP A 1144 -46.52 31.93 32.59
N SER A 1145 -47.29 32.41 31.60
CA SER A 1145 -48.74 32.27 31.60
C SER A 1145 -49.23 30.91 31.09
N GLN A 1146 -50.17 30.30 31.81
CA GLN A 1146 -50.94 29.15 31.36
C GLN A 1146 -52.13 29.61 30.52
N THR A 1147 -52.29 29.09 29.30
CA THR A 1147 -53.26 29.62 28.34
C THR A 1147 -54.23 28.55 27.85
N LEU A 1148 -55.52 28.87 27.86
CA LEU A 1148 -56.58 28.13 27.17
C LEU A 1148 -56.92 28.88 25.88
N THR A 1149 -57.11 28.16 24.76
CA THR A 1149 -57.44 28.74 23.45
C THR A 1149 -58.58 27.98 22.78
N LYS A 1150 -59.47 28.69 22.07
CA LYS A 1150 -60.65 28.12 21.39
C LYS A 1150 -60.36 27.61 19.99
#